data_AF-A0A094YPF0-F1
#
_entry.id   AF-A0A094YPF0-F1
#
_cell.length_a   1.000
_cell.length_b   1.000
_cell.length_c   1.000
_cell.angle_alpha   90.00
_cell.angle_beta   90.00
_cell.angle_gamma   90.00
#
_symmetry.space_group_name_H-M   'P 1'
#
loop_
_entity.id
_entity.type
_entity.pdbx_description
1 polymer ?
#
loop_
_entity_poly.entity_id
_entity_poly.type
_entity_poly.pdbx_seq_one_letter_code
_entity_poly.pdbx_strand_id
1 'polypeptide(L)'
;MVKTVSSSPQGQEPEHKPKPQGWRRWLKHLPHLVGLLLMVAAIAVVQHELRHLRIADIRRAMEAIPTSRMWLGVACTFLSYFVLSFYDRLAVVQVGYGQLSYRRTAFAAFCSYVLSHNLGFSAVSGAAVRYRLYRNWGVGSFAIAQIIAFCSATYLLGAAVLIGGVLIWEPSVIPMAGNHVPGAVLTLVGVLLWLVVLAYIGLAFRVREFTFRKWTISLPSPTMAVLQTVVAAADVAATAAIAFVLLPPEAGIDYGSFLAIYIASYTAGLVASVPGGLGVFDGAMLLALGPYMPAPQILGVVLIFRLFYYIVPLFLAGIMFAAHELFLRGDDALAAKKRKKQAHPDQPRRVRPSQLVRESEAGFSVAVATGTVSLCGIMLVCLVLLDPVAKYAVVEGPLFGWVGAISTYLLSLMGVGLIGLGIGLSQRVTLAWRGTLLLLVMAAVMTFLRGNTVFVPVMLGLSAFLIAPFRSCYYRHARLLSEPLSASTLLSLLLLFGCVIALATRHGAGSWWQMVFVFPASGAARWTVALAVLLALVVIGRLMLPGRIAIQEWDAEAYERYHTLDHALSTVQDMHPEGYVTGEAGEAVIPLCRRGAFLVGLGDPAGSEDDSVSAIWRLRDVALQEGLKPAFWQVGNTFVRIYDDIGLNVWPLEGSNGLNFCCPADDIALASRVIASYKGGDAEPPVPAS
;
A
#
# COMPACT_ATOMS: atom_id res chain seq x y z
N MET A 1 -47.65 4.79 -67.71
CA MET A 1 -46.69 5.88 -67.46
C MET A 1 -46.41 5.87 -65.96
N VAL A 2 -45.23 5.48 -65.46
CA VAL A 2 -43.86 5.98 -65.72
C VAL A 2 -43.65 7.39 -65.14
N LYS A 3 -43.17 7.43 -63.89
CA LYS A 3 -41.84 7.99 -63.58
C LYS A 3 -41.33 7.49 -62.22
N THR A 4 -40.12 6.95 -62.22
CA THR A 4 -39.32 6.66 -61.03
C THR A 4 -38.53 7.90 -60.61
N VAL A 5 -38.33 8.08 -59.31
CA VAL A 5 -37.19 8.82 -58.75
C VAL A 5 -36.72 8.05 -57.52
N SER A 6 -35.41 7.78 -57.45
CA SER A 6 -34.75 7.12 -56.33
C SER A 6 -34.18 8.14 -55.34
N SER A 7 -34.33 7.89 -54.04
CA SER A 7 -33.64 8.64 -52.98
C SER A 7 -32.84 7.68 -52.11
N SER A 8 -31.52 7.75 -52.19
CA SER A 8 -30.58 6.97 -51.39
C SER A 8 -30.69 7.32 -49.90
N PRO A 9 -30.49 6.37 -48.97
CA PRO A 9 -30.29 6.72 -47.57
C PRO A 9 -28.96 7.46 -47.41
N GLN A 10 -28.99 8.75 -47.09
CA GLN A 10 -27.79 9.49 -46.70
C GLN A 10 -27.26 8.96 -45.36
N GLY A 11 -25.93 8.92 -45.22
CA GLY A 11 -25.28 8.34 -44.04
C GLY A 11 -25.61 9.09 -42.75
N GLN A 12 -25.93 8.35 -41.70
CA GLN A 12 -25.98 8.89 -40.34
C GLN A 12 -24.54 9.06 -39.84
N GLU A 13 -24.12 10.31 -39.60
CA GLU A 13 -22.86 10.60 -38.92
C GLU A 13 -22.88 10.02 -37.49
N PRO A 14 -21.75 9.50 -36.96
CA PRO A 14 -21.71 8.90 -35.64
C PRO A 14 -21.91 9.96 -34.54
N GLU A 15 -23.05 9.89 -33.85
CA GLU A 15 -23.47 10.83 -32.80
C GLU A 15 -22.36 11.08 -31.77
N HIS A 16 -21.78 12.29 -31.80
CA HIS A 16 -20.56 12.61 -31.07
C HIS A 16 -20.85 12.87 -29.59
N LYS A 17 -21.01 11.80 -28.80
CA LYS A 17 -21.31 11.83 -27.36
C LYS A 17 -20.43 12.87 -26.63
N PRO A 18 -21.03 13.85 -25.92
CA PRO A 18 -20.29 15.00 -25.41
C PRO A 18 -19.21 14.58 -24.41
N LYS A 19 -17.96 14.92 -24.72
CA LYS A 19 -16.81 14.69 -23.83
C LYS A 19 -17.10 15.31 -22.45
N PRO A 20 -16.92 14.59 -21.33
CA PRO A 20 -17.33 15.08 -20.02
C PRO A 20 -16.59 16.37 -19.67
N GLN A 21 -17.36 17.43 -19.42
CA GLN A 21 -16.90 18.79 -19.14
C GLN A 21 -15.76 18.81 -18.10
N GLY A 22 -14.76 19.68 -18.34
CA GLY A 22 -13.51 19.73 -17.55
C GLY A 22 -13.72 19.83 -16.03
N TRP A 23 -14.80 20.49 -15.57
CA TRP A 23 -15.17 20.57 -14.16
C TRP A 23 -15.32 19.20 -13.48
N ARG A 24 -15.87 18.19 -14.18
CA ARG A 24 -15.96 16.80 -13.68
C ARG A 24 -14.61 16.08 -13.58
N ARG A 25 -13.53 16.62 -14.19
CA ARG A 25 -12.15 16.14 -13.96
C ARG A 25 -11.59 16.76 -12.68
N TRP A 26 -11.74 18.06 -12.48
CA TRP A 26 -11.31 18.76 -11.26
C TRP A 26 -11.98 18.20 -10.00
N LEU A 27 -13.28 17.84 -10.05
CA LEU A 27 -13.98 17.17 -8.97
C LEU A 27 -13.34 15.83 -8.54
N LYS A 28 -12.62 15.12 -9.42
CA LYS A 28 -11.88 13.90 -9.04
C LYS A 28 -10.60 14.20 -8.25
N HIS A 29 -10.03 15.39 -8.42
CA HIS A 29 -8.83 15.82 -7.69
C HIS A 29 -9.16 16.56 -6.38
N LEU A 30 -10.40 17.01 -6.20
CA LEU A 30 -10.86 17.72 -5.00
C LEU A 30 -10.53 16.98 -3.68
N PRO A 31 -10.69 15.64 -3.53
CA PRO A 31 -10.32 14.94 -2.29
C PRO A 31 -8.82 15.02 -1.99
N HIS A 32 -7.97 14.93 -3.02
CA HIS A 32 -6.52 15.06 -2.88
C HIS A 32 -6.12 16.51 -2.55
N LEU A 33 -6.83 17.50 -3.10
CA LEU A 33 -6.61 18.92 -2.84
C LEU A 33 -7.02 19.31 -1.40
N VAL A 34 -8.15 18.78 -0.92
CA VAL A 34 -8.59 18.91 0.49
C VAL A 34 -7.62 18.20 1.43
N GLY A 35 -7.21 16.96 1.14
CA GLY A 35 -6.22 16.24 1.95
C GLY A 35 -4.86 16.95 2.00
N LEU A 36 -4.41 17.55 0.89
CA LEU A 36 -3.20 18.37 0.85
C LEU A 36 -3.35 19.66 1.67
N LEU A 37 -4.50 20.34 1.58
CA LEU A 37 -4.77 21.56 2.36
C LEU A 37 -4.85 21.26 3.86
N LEU A 38 -5.49 20.16 4.26
CA LEU A 38 -5.54 19.70 5.65
C LEU A 38 -4.18 19.24 6.16
N MET A 39 -3.35 18.59 5.33
CA MET A 39 -1.95 18.30 5.65
C MET A 39 -1.13 19.58 5.86
N VAL A 40 -1.27 20.59 4.99
CA VAL A 40 -0.58 21.88 5.14
C VAL A 40 -1.06 22.62 6.40
N ALA A 41 -2.36 22.59 6.70
CA ALA A 41 -2.91 23.14 7.94
C ALA A 41 -2.39 22.41 9.19
N ALA A 42 -2.33 21.07 9.15
CA ALA A 42 -1.78 20.26 10.25
C ALA A 42 -0.29 20.57 10.47
N ILE A 43 0.50 20.66 9.41
CA ILE A 43 1.92 21.07 9.48
C ILE A 43 2.06 22.49 10.01
N ALA A 44 1.16 23.43 9.64
CA ALA A 44 1.18 24.80 10.13
C ALA A 44 0.83 24.89 11.63
N VAL A 45 -0.17 24.15 12.10
CA VAL A 45 -0.53 24.04 13.54
C VAL A 45 0.59 23.38 14.32
N VAL A 46 1.10 22.23 13.86
CA VAL A 46 2.24 21.55 14.50
C VAL A 46 3.48 22.44 14.52
N GLN A 47 3.74 23.23 13.46
CA GLN A 47 4.81 24.25 13.50
C GLN A 47 4.52 25.42 14.42
N HIS A 48 3.27 25.79 14.67
CA HIS A 48 2.93 26.85 15.62
C HIS A 48 3.25 26.40 17.05
N GLU A 49 2.75 25.23 17.44
CA GLU A 49 3.00 24.63 18.77
C GLU A 49 4.50 24.31 18.99
N LEU A 50 5.16 23.65 18.03
CA LEU A 50 6.56 23.23 18.18
C LEU A 50 7.56 24.39 18.25
N ARG A 51 7.21 25.63 17.85
CA ARG A 51 8.12 26.80 17.95
C ARG A 51 8.55 27.10 19.39
N HIS A 52 7.76 26.70 20.36
CA HIS A 52 7.99 26.99 21.78
C HIS A 52 8.44 25.74 22.59
N LEU A 53 8.54 24.57 21.94
CA LEU A 53 8.78 23.28 22.59
C LEU A 53 10.21 22.78 22.36
N ARG A 54 11.00 22.63 23.42
CA ARG A 54 12.36 22.07 23.29
C ARG A 54 12.27 20.55 23.26
N ILE A 55 13.01 19.92 22.34
CA ILE A 55 13.07 18.46 22.18
C ILE A 55 13.50 17.76 23.49
N ALA A 56 14.37 18.41 24.28
CA ALA A 56 14.81 17.94 25.60
C ALA A 56 13.69 17.90 26.65
N ASP A 57 12.58 18.62 26.45
CA ASP A 57 11.45 18.67 27.38
C ASP A 57 10.51 17.49 27.11
N ILE A 58 10.27 17.17 25.83
CA ILE A 58 9.54 15.98 25.39
C ILE A 58 10.28 14.71 25.83
N ARG A 59 11.61 14.67 25.63
CA ARG A 59 12.42 13.52 26.07
C ARG A 59 12.34 13.31 27.59
N ARG A 60 12.48 14.38 28.39
CA ARG A 60 12.35 14.28 29.85
C ARG A 60 10.94 13.86 30.28
N ALA A 61 9.90 14.30 29.57
CA ALA A 61 8.53 13.86 29.84
C ALA A 61 8.31 12.36 29.53
N MET A 62 8.93 11.83 28.46
CA MET A 62 8.93 10.39 28.17
C MET A 62 9.71 9.59 29.22
N GLU A 63 10.88 10.08 29.65
CA GLU A 63 11.72 9.47 30.68
C GLU A 63 11.08 9.52 32.09
N ALA A 64 10.10 10.41 32.31
CA ALA A 64 9.34 10.52 33.56
C ALA A 64 8.15 9.55 33.68
N ILE A 65 7.75 8.85 32.61
CA ILE A 65 6.59 7.93 32.65
C ILE A 65 7.00 6.61 33.33
N PRO A 66 6.36 6.21 34.45
CA PRO A 66 6.76 5.02 35.21
C PRO A 66 6.68 3.72 34.40
N THR A 67 7.66 2.83 34.60
CA THR A 67 7.74 1.51 33.94
C THR A 67 6.49 0.65 34.17
N SER A 68 5.79 0.81 35.30
CA SER A 68 4.50 0.16 35.57
C SER A 68 3.41 0.58 34.57
N ARG A 69 3.33 1.87 34.23
CA ARG A 69 2.42 2.39 33.19
C ARG A 69 2.84 1.96 31.79
N MET A 70 4.15 1.87 31.55
CA MET A 70 4.70 1.29 30.32
C MET A 70 4.16 -0.13 30.09
N TRP A 71 4.16 -0.98 31.13
CA TRP A 71 3.57 -2.32 31.06
C TRP A 71 2.04 -2.34 30.98
N LEU A 72 1.34 -1.43 31.66
CA LEU A 72 -0.12 -1.28 31.50
C LEU A 72 -0.49 -0.88 30.05
N GLY A 73 0.26 0.02 29.42
CA GLY A 73 0.07 0.39 28.02
C GLY A 73 0.27 -0.80 27.06
N VAL A 74 1.26 -1.65 27.32
CA VAL A 74 1.45 -2.93 26.59
C VAL A 74 0.27 -3.89 26.82
N ALA A 75 -0.25 -4.00 28.04
CA ALA A 75 -1.41 -4.83 28.35
C ALA A 75 -2.70 -4.32 27.66
N CYS A 76 -2.96 -3.00 27.68
CA CYS A 76 -4.06 -2.37 26.94
C CYS A 76 -3.90 -2.57 25.42
N THR A 77 -2.67 -2.54 24.90
CA THR A 77 -2.38 -2.79 23.48
C THR A 77 -2.70 -4.23 23.09
N PHE A 78 -2.32 -5.20 23.92
CA PHE A 78 -2.70 -6.60 23.72
C PHE A 78 -4.21 -6.79 23.80
N LEU A 79 -4.90 -6.13 24.76
CA LEU A 79 -6.35 -6.18 24.90
C LEU A 79 -7.07 -5.60 23.66
N SER A 80 -6.65 -4.43 23.18
CA SER A 80 -7.19 -3.82 21.95
C SER A 80 -7.05 -4.78 20.76
N TYR A 81 -5.83 -5.27 20.46
CA TYR A 81 -5.64 -6.22 19.36
C TYR A 81 -6.36 -7.56 19.54
N PHE A 82 -6.56 -8.01 20.78
CA PHE A 82 -7.38 -9.18 21.10
C PHE A 82 -8.85 -8.94 20.78
N VAL A 83 -9.45 -7.82 21.21
CA VAL A 83 -10.84 -7.45 20.88
C VAL A 83 -11.01 -7.24 19.37
N LEU A 84 -10.08 -6.53 18.74
CA LEU A 84 -10.04 -6.28 17.30
C LEU A 84 -10.01 -7.58 16.47
N SER A 85 -9.42 -8.66 17.00
CA SER A 85 -9.41 -9.97 16.35
C SER A 85 -10.80 -10.61 16.22
N PHE A 86 -11.77 -10.20 17.04
CA PHE A 86 -13.14 -10.69 16.96
C PHE A 86 -13.94 -10.09 15.80
N TYR A 87 -13.54 -8.94 15.23
CA TYR A 87 -14.20 -8.38 14.03
C TYR A 87 -14.24 -9.42 12.89
N ASP A 88 -13.07 -9.93 12.51
CA ASP A 88 -12.93 -10.97 11.48
C ASP A 88 -13.54 -12.30 11.92
N ARG A 89 -13.47 -12.67 13.21
CA ARG A 89 -14.11 -13.91 13.68
C ARG A 89 -15.63 -13.87 13.53
N LEU A 90 -16.26 -12.74 13.90
CA LEU A 90 -17.69 -12.51 13.73
C LEU A 90 -18.06 -12.48 12.24
N ALA A 91 -17.29 -11.77 11.42
CA ALA A 91 -17.47 -11.71 9.96
C ALA A 91 -17.43 -13.10 9.30
N VAL A 92 -16.41 -13.90 9.61
CA VAL A 92 -16.21 -15.26 9.08
C VAL A 92 -17.31 -16.21 9.52
N VAL A 93 -17.84 -16.05 10.74
CA VAL A 93 -19.02 -16.81 11.20
C VAL A 93 -20.29 -16.37 10.47
N GLN A 94 -20.54 -15.06 10.34
CA GLN A 94 -21.71 -14.50 9.65
C GLN A 94 -21.79 -14.94 8.18
N VAL A 95 -20.66 -15.02 7.49
CA VAL A 95 -20.57 -15.38 6.07
C VAL A 95 -20.56 -16.92 5.86
N GLY A 96 -20.80 -17.72 6.90
CA GLY A 96 -20.94 -19.18 6.79
C GLY A 96 -19.61 -19.95 6.70
N TYR A 97 -18.49 -19.32 7.06
CA TYR A 97 -17.15 -19.89 7.08
C TYR A 97 -16.64 -20.16 8.52
N GLY A 98 -17.56 -20.30 9.49
CA GLY A 98 -17.26 -20.46 10.92
C GLY A 98 -16.33 -21.62 11.30
N GLN A 99 -16.15 -22.60 10.41
CA GLN A 99 -15.18 -23.69 10.48
C GLN A 99 -13.70 -23.27 10.39
N LEU A 100 -13.38 -22.06 9.91
CA LEU A 100 -12.02 -21.54 10.04
C LEU A 100 -11.64 -21.36 11.51
N SER A 101 -10.46 -21.86 11.90
CA SER A 101 -9.99 -21.76 13.28
C SER A 101 -9.70 -20.32 13.69
N TYR A 102 -9.98 -19.99 14.95
CA TYR A 102 -9.77 -18.66 15.52
C TYR A 102 -8.33 -18.13 15.30
N ARG A 103 -7.32 -19.00 15.35
CA ARG A 103 -5.92 -18.63 15.07
C ARG A 103 -5.72 -18.06 13.67
N ARG A 104 -6.45 -18.56 12.66
CA ARG A 104 -6.41 -18.05 11.27
C ARG A 104 -7.13 -16.70 11.17
N THR A 105 -8.34 -16.59 11.72
CA THR A 105 -9.11 -15.32 11.68
C THR A 105 -8.40 -14.20 12.45
N ALA A 106 -7.80 -14.51 13.61
CA ALA A 106 -7.05 -13.54 14.41
C ALA A 106 -5.74 -13.09 13.73
N PHE A 107 -5.01 -14.01 13.07
CA PHE A 107 -3.84 -13.65 12.28
C PHE A 107 -4.20 -12.75 11.08
N ALA A 108 -5.29 -13.06 10.37
CA ALA A 108 -5.79 -12.23 9.28
C ALA A 108 -6.24 -10.85 9.76
N ALA A 109 -6.98 -10.78 10.87
CA ALA A 109 -7.35 -9.52 11.52
C ALA A 109 -6.12 -8.67 11.86
N PHE A 110 -5.17 -9.25 12.60
CA PHE A 110 -3.98 -8.56 13.09
C PHE A 110 -3.16 -7.98 11.93
N CYS A 111 -2.73 -8.81 10.98
CA CYS A 111 -1.96 -8.34 9.83
C CYS A 111 -2.73 -7.36 8.95
N SER A 112 -4.06 -7.51 8.81
CA SER A 112 -4.89 -6.56 8.06
C SER A 112 -4.97 -5.19 8.75
N TYR A 113 -5.39 -5.16 10.03
CA TYR A 113 -5.63 -3.92 10.75
C TYR A 113 -4.34 -3.14 11.02
N VAL A 114 -3.23 -3.82 11.35
CA VAL A 114 -1.93 -3.16 11.55
C VAL A 114 -1.49 -2.40 10.30
N LEU A 115 -1.70 -2.95 9.12
CA LEU A 115 -1.37 -2.30 7.84
C LEU A 115 -2.42 -1.27 7.41
N SER A 116 -3.68 -1.44 7.78
CA SER A 116 -4.73 -0.42 7.61
C SER A 116 -4.42 0.85 8.40
N HIS A 117 -4.01 0.74 9.67
CA HIS A 117 -3.70 1.88 10.53
C HIS A 117 -2.44 2.66 10.09
N ASN A 118 -1.43 1.98 9.53
CA ASN A 118 -0.15 2.61 9.16
C ASN A 118 -0.12 3.22 7.74
N LEU A 119 -0.76 2.60 6.74
CA LEU A 119 -0.47 2.90 5.31
C LEU A 119 -1.38 3.96 4.66
N GLY A 120 -2.32 4.56 5.39
CA GLY A 120 -3.18 5.67 4.91
C GLY A 120 -4.27 5.28 3.90
N PHE A 121 -4.03 4.32 3.02
CA PHE A 121 -5.05 3.71 2.15
C PHE A 121 -5.74 2.55 2.86
N SER A 122 -6.22 2.81 4.09
CA SER A 122 -6.66 1.82 5.09
C SER A 122 -7.63 0.76 4.54
N ALA A 123 -8.61 1.17 3.74
CA ALA A 123 -9.59 0.29 3.13
C ALA A 123 -8.99 -0.66 2.06
N VAL A 124 -7.95 -0.23 1.35
CA VAL A 124 -7.31 -1.02 0.28
C VAL A 124 -6.23 -1.94 0.83
N SER A 125 -5.36 -1.43 1.70
CA SER A 125 -4.27 -2.23 2.29
C SER A 125 -4.83 -3.41 3.10
N GLY A 126 -5.78 -3.15 4.00
CA GLY A 126 -6.42 -4.18 4.83
C GLY A 126 -7.22 -5.20 4.02
N ALA A 127 -7.96 -4.76 2.99
CA ALA A 127 -8.72 -5.64 2.11
C ALA A 127 -7.82 -6.62 1.36
N ALA A 128 -6.66 -6.18 0.86
CA ALA A 128 -5.70 -7.04 0.17
C ALA A 128 -5.16 -8.17 1.07
N VAL A 129 -4.88 -7.87 2.36
CA VAL A 129 -4.42 -8.91 3.32
C VAL A 129 -5.48 -9.97 3.54
N ARG A 130 -6.74 -9.54 3.78
CA ARG A 130 -7.88 -10.45 3.97
C ARG A 130 -8.12 -11.28 2.71
N TYR A 131 -8.09 -10.66 1.53
CA TYR A 131 -8.27 -11.35 0.26
C TYR A 131 -7.24 -12.47 0.08
N ARG A 132 -5.95 -12.18 0.23
CA ARG A 132 -4.89 -13.19 0.13
C ARG A 132 -5.05 -14.31 1.16
N LEU A 133 -5.15 -13.98 2.45
CA LEU A 133 -5.16 -15.00 3.51
C LEU A 133 -6.41 -15.89 3.46
N TYR A 134 -7.60 -15.31 3.31
CA TYR A 134 -8.83 -16.09 3.19
C TYR A 134 -8.90 -16.88 1.87
N ARG A 135 -8.37 -16.35 0.76
CA ARG A 135 -8.29 -17.10 -0.51
C ARG A 135 -7.36 -18.31 -0.39
N ASN A 136 -6.20 -18.15 0.26
CA ASN A 136 -5.27 -19.26 0.57
C ASN A 136 -5.91 -20.33 1.48
N TRP A 137 -6.92 -19.98 2.28
CA TRP A 137 -7.67 -20.92 3.13
C TRP A 137 -8.99 -21.41 2.50
N GLY A 138 -9.18 -21.20 1.19
CA GLY A 138 -10.31 -21.76 0.42
C GLY A 138 -11.61 -20.95 0.46
N VAL A 139 -11.59 -19.71 0.94
CA VAL A 139 -12.77 -18.83 0.93
C VAL A 139 -13.01 -18.28 -0.49
N GLY A 140 -14.28 -18.23 -0.91
CA GLY A 140 -14.68 -17.67 -2.20
C GLY A 140 -14.60 -16.15 -2.23
N SER A 141 -14.18 -15.55 -3.34
CA SER A 141 -13.91 -14.11 -3.45
C SER A 141 -15.08 -13.22 -3.03
N PHE A 142 -16.34 -13.61 -3.31
CA PHE A 142 -17.53 -12.89 -2.86
C PHE A 142 -17.71 -12.94 -1.33
N ALA A 143 -17.46 -14.10 -0.71
CA ALA A 143 -17.48 -14.24 0.75
C ALA A 143 -16.38 -13.39 1.41
N ILE A 144 -15.20 -13.25 0.79
CA ILE A 144 -14.15 -12.35 1.29
C ILE A 144 -14.61 -10.88 1.20
N ALA A 145 -15.28 -10.49 0.10
CA ALA A 145 -15.86 -9.15 -0.02
C ALA A 145 -16.94 -8.88 1.06
N GLN A 146 -17.77 -9.88 1.38
CA GLN A 146 -18.73 -9.80 2.50
C GLN A 146 -18.02 -9.70 3.87
N ILE A 147 -16.93 -10.44 4.10
CA ILE A 147 -16.12 -10.32 5.33
C ILE A 147 -15.55 -8.91 5.47
N ILE A 148 -14.97 -8.35 4.40
CA ILE A 148 -14.43 -6.99 4.38
C ILE A 148 -15.53 -5.96 4.67
N ALA A 149 -16.67 -6.06 3.98
CA ALA A 149 -17.82 -5.17 4.18
C ALA A 149 -18.39 -5.25 5.60
N PHE A 150 -18.47 -6.46 6.17
CA PHE A 150 -18.88 -6.66 7.57
C PHE A 150 -17.91 -5.97 8.53
N CYS A 151 -16.60 -6.19 8.40
CA CYS A 151 -15.60 -5.55 9.27
C CYS A 151 -15.62 -4.00 9.15
N SER A 152 -15.88 -3.46 7.96
CA SER A 152 -16.10 -2.01 7.78
C SER A 152 -17.38 -1.51 8.44
N ALA A 153 -18.49 -2.27 8.37
CA ALA A 153 -19.73 -1.94 9.06
C ALA A 153 -19.56 -2.00 10.60
N THR A 154 -18.84 -3.01 11.12
CA THR A 154 -18.50 -3.13 12.55
C THR A 154 -17.83 -1.87 13.06
N TYR A 155 -16.80 -1.40 12.35
CA TYR A 155 -16.07 -0.18 12.68
C TYR A 155 -16.97 1.07 12.68
N LEU A 156 -17.83 1.22 11.67
CA LEU A 156 -18.77 2.34 11.59
C LEU A 156 -19.82 2.32 12.72
N LEU A 157 -20.27 1.14 13.16
CA LEU A 157 -21.19 0.98 14.29
C LEU A 157 -20.52 1.39 15.61
N GLY A 158 -19.29 0.93 15.87
CA GLY A 158 -18.52 1.35 17.05
C GLY A 158 -18.25 2.85 17.08
N ALA A 159 -17.87 3.42 15.94
CA ALA A 159 -17.71 4.86 15.78
C ALA A 159 -19.03 5.62 16.04
N ALA A 160 -20.16 5.16 15.49
CA ALA A 160 -21.47 5.78 15.70
C ALA A 160 -21.93 5.72 17.17
N VAL A 161 -21.75 4.58 17.86
CA VAL A 161 -22.04 4.45 19.30
C VAL A 161 -21.21 5.42 20.13
N LEU A 162 -19.90 5.47 19.88
CA LEU A 162 -18.96 6.21 20.72
C LEU A 162 -18.96 7.72 20.44
N ILE A 163 -18.91 8.13 19.17
CA ILE A 163 -19.10 9.54 18.79
C ILE A 163 -20.49 10.01 19.23
N GLY A 164 -21.52 9.16 19.04
CA GLY A 164 -22.88 9.48 19.48
C GLY A 164 -23.01 9.65 20.99
N GLY A 165 -22.36 8.77 21.78
CA GLY A 165 -22.33 8.87 23.24
C GLY A 165 -21.65 10.15 23.73
N VAL A 166 -20.47 10.47 23.18
CA VAL A 166 -19.72 11.69 23.51
C VAL A 166 -20.51 12.96 23.16
N LEU A 167 -21.14 13.00 21.98
CA LEU A 167 -21.99 14.13 21.56
C LEU A 167 -23.24 14.34 22.45
N ILE A 168 -23.73 13.28 23.10
CA ILE A 168 -24.86 13.35 24.03
C ILE A 168 -24.41 13.77 25.43
N TRP A 169 -23.32 13.19 25.93
CA TRP A 169 -22.86 13.37 27.31
C TRP A 169 -22.06 14.67 27.51
N GLU A 170 -21.25 15.03 26.51
CA GLU A 170 -20.21 16.05 26.63
C GLU A 170 -20.04 16.86 25.33
N PRO A 171 -21.10 17.49 24.80
CA PRO A 171 -21.08 18.16 23.49
C PRO A 171 -20.04 19.29 23.36
N SER A 172 -19.54 19.83 24.47
CA SER A 172 -18.51 20.88 24.51
C SER A 172 -17.08 20.41 24.23
N VAL A 173 -16.78 19.10 24.27
CA VAL A 173 -15.39 18.60 24.21
C VAL A 173 -14.72 18.67 22.83
N ILE A 174 -15.47 18.95 21.76
CA ILE A 174 -14.92 18.98 20.39
C ILE A 174 -14.13 20.28 20.17
N PRO A 175 -12.79 20.23 19.99
CA PRO A 175 -11.98 21.43 19.78
C PRO A 175 -12.43 22.22 18.55
N MET A 176 -12.37 23.55 18.64
CA MET A 176 -12.94 24.53 17.70
C MET A 176 -14.46 24.49 17.50
N ALA A 177 -15.08 23.32 17.34
CA ALA A 177 -16.50 23.21 16.97
C ALA A 177 -17.44 23.53 18.13
N GLY A 178 -17.15 23.08 19.37
CA GLY A 178 -18.04 23.26 20.52
C GLY A 178 -18.33 24.73 20.89
N ASN A 179 -17.46 25.66 20.49
CA ASN A 179 -17.63 27.10 20.73
C ASN A 179 -18.40 27.83 19.60
N HIS A 180 -18.60 27.20 18.45
CA HIS A 180 -19.26 27.80 17.27
C HIS A 180 -20.57 27.09 16.89
N VAL A 181 -20.72 25.82 17.26
CA VAL A 181 -21.93 25.01 17.02
C VAL A 181 -22.69 24.89 18.34
N PRO A 182 -23.98 25.27 18.42
CA PRO A 182 -24.76 25.11 19.65
C PRO A 182 -24.79 23.65 20.10
N GLY A 183 -24.53 23.39 21.39
CA GLY A 183 -24.44 22.03 21.94
C GLY A 183 -25.66 21.14 21.62
N ALA A 184 -26.86 21.72 21.55
CA ALA A 184 -28.08 21.01 21.15
C ALA A 184 -28.01 20.41 19.72
N VAL A 185 -27.28 21.03 18.78
CA VAL A 185 -27.06 20.49 17.43
C VAL A 185 -26.10 19.30 17.48
N LEU A 186 -25.06 19.39 18.30
CA LEU A 186 -24.10 18.30 18.52
C LEU A 186 -24.81 17.09 19.17
N THR A 187 -25.59 17.31 20.23
CA THR A 187 -26.43 16.29 20.86
C THR A 187 -27.46 15.69 19.90
N LEU A 188 -28.09 16.50 19.03
CA LEU A 188 -29.01 15.99 18.00
C LEU A 188 -28.31 15.05 17.00
N VAL A 189 -27.09 15.39 16.56
CA VAL A 189 -26.26 14.49 15.73
C VAL A 189 -25.93 13.21 16.49
N GLY A 190 -25.62 13.30 17.79
CA GLY A 190 -25.36 12.13 18.63
C GLY A 190 -26.57 11.20 18.78
N VAL A 191 -27.75 11.76 19.01
CA VAL A 191 -29.03 11.02 19.05
C VAL A 191 -29.32 10.36 17.69
N LEU A 192 -29.05 11.04 16.57
CA LEU A 192 -29.25 10.48 15.23
C LEU A 192 -28.29 9.31 14.95
N LEU A 193 -27.03 9.39 15.38
CA LEU A 193 -26.08 8.27 15.30
C LEU A 193 -26.56 7.05 16.10
N TRP A 194 -27.03 7.26 17.33
CA TRP A 194 -27.63 6.19 18.14
C TRP A 194 -28.91 5.61 17.51
N LEU A 195 -29.76 6.45 16.90
CA LEU A 195 -30.95 5.99 16.18
C LEU A 195 -30.57 5.09 15.00
N VAL A 196 -29.51 5.42 14.24
CA VAL A 196 -28.99 4.56 13.15
C VAL A 196 -28.52 3.20 13.69
N VAL A 197 -27.79 3.16 14.81
CA VAL A 197 -27.34 1.91 15.45
C VAL A 197 -28.53 1.06 15.93
N LEU A 198 -29.50 1.70 16.61
CA LEU A 198 -30.71 1.03 17.09
C LEU A 198 -31.61 0.54 15.93
N ALA A 199 -31.70 1.30 14.84
CA ALA A 199 -32.42 0.89 13.63
C ALA A 199 -31.73 -0.29 12.93
N TYR A 200 -30.40 -0.34 12.90
CA TYR A 200 -29.63 -1.47 12.37
C TYR A 200 -29.87 -2.75 13.18
N ILE A 201 -29.75 -2.67 14.51
CA ILE A 201 -30.02 -3.80 15.42
C ILE A 201 -31.50 -4.22 15.34
N GLY A 202 -32.42 -3.25 15.26
CA GLY A 202 -33.86 -3.50 15.08
C GLY A 202 -34.20 -4.19 13.75
N LEU A 203 -33.54 -3.81 12.66
CA LEU A 203 -33.74 -4.43 11.34
C LEU A 203 -33.28 -5.89 11.31
N ALA A 204 -32.20 -6.23 12.03
CA ALA A 204 -31.69 -7.60 12.18
C ALA A 204 -32.71 -8.56 12.83
N PHE A 205 -33.68 -8.07 13.62
CA PHE A 205 -34.79 -8.88 14.13
C PHE A 205 -35.86 -9.19 13.06
N ARG A 206 -35.97 -8.36 12.01
CA ARG A 206 -37.10 -8.39 11.07
C ARG A 206 -36.73 -8.89 9.67
N VAL A 207 -35.48 -8.73 9.23
CA VAL A 207 -35.00 -9.14 7.90
C VAL A 207 -33.69 -9.91 8.05
N ARG A 208 -33.66 -11.17 7.60
CA ARG A 208 -32.45 -12.02 7.60
C ARG A 208 -31.73 -12.05 6.26
N GLU A 209 -32.46 -11.91 5.17
CA GLU A 209 -31.92 -11.92 3.80
C GLU A 209 -32.52 -10.77 3.00
N PHE A 210 -31.67 -10.06 2.27
CA PHE A 210 -32.05 -8.96 1.38
C PHE A 210 -31.54 -9.25 -0.03
N THR A 211 -32.46 -9.42 -0.97
CA THR A 211 -32.17 -9.79 -2.35
C THR A 211 -32.10 -8.54 -3.25
N PHE A 212 -30.90 -8.17 -3.68
CA PHE A 212 -30.70 -7.04 -4.60
C PHE A 212 -30.23 -7.52 -5.98
N ARG A 213 -31.15 -7.52 -6.95
CA ARG A 213 -30.95 -8.05 -8.31
C ARG A 213 -30.54 -9.53 -8.29
N LYS A 214 -29.26 -9.83 -8.52
CA LYS A 214 -28.70 -11.21 -8.52
C LYS A 214 -27.99 -11.57 -7.21
N TRP A 215 -27.91 -10.65 -6.25
CA TRP A 215 -27.12 -10.81 -5.03
C TRP A 215 -28.01 -10.99 -3.80
N THR A 216 -27.84 -12.10 -3.09
CA THR A 216 -28.43 -12.35 -1.76
C THR A 216 -27.46 -11.84 -0.69
N ILE A 217 -27.88 -10.82 0.07
CA ILE A 217 -27.11 -10.30 1.21
C ILE A 217 -27.79 -10.79 2.49
N SER A 218 -27.12 -11.68 3.24
CA SER A 218 -27.56 -12.08 4.57
C SER A 218 -27.24 -10.98 5.58
N LEU A 219 -28.28 -10.43 6.21
CA LEU A 219 -28.14 -9.54 7.36
C LEU A 219 -27.69 -10.35 8.59
N PRO A 220 -26.96 -9.72 9.53
CA PRO A 220 -26.60 -10.40 10.78
C PRO A 220 -27.84 -10.80 11.57
N SER A 221 -27.72 -11.91 12.31
CA SER A 221 -28.69 -12.21 13.37
C SER A 221 -28.66 -11.11 14.45
N PRO A 222 -29.73 -10.90 15.23
CA PRO A 222 -29.74 -9.87 16.28
C PRO A 222 -28.57 -10.02 17.26
N THR A 223 -28.27 -11.25 17.67
CA THR A 223 -27.11 -11.56 18.52
C THR A 223 -25.79 -11.18 17.85
N MET A 224 -25.63 -11.43 16.54
CA MET A 224 -24.46 -11.01 15.78
C MET A 224 -24.36 -9.48 15.70
N ALA A 225 -25.45 -8.77 15.41
CA ALA A 225 -25.48 -7.30 15.34
C ALA A 225 -25.13 -6.63 16.70
N VAL A 226 -25.63 -7.19 17.81
CA VAL A 226 -25.28 -6.74 19.17
C VAL A 226 -23.82 -7.04 19.48
N LEU A 227 -23.33 -8.27 19.25
CA LEU A 227 -21.92 -8.64 19.47
C LEU A 227 -20.97 -7.78 18.63
N GLN A 228 -21.31 -7.54 17.37
CA GLN A 228 -20.59 -6.67 16.44
C GLN A 228 -20.47 -5.25 17.00
N THR A 229 -21.58 -4.67 17.47
CA THR A 229 -21.62 -3.33 18.05
C THR A 229 -20.82 -3.24 19.35
N VAL A 230 -20.94 -4.23 20.25
CA VAL A 230 -20.21 -4.29 21.53
C VAL A 230 -18.71 -4.47 21.31
N VAL A 231 -18.28 -5.36 20.41
CA VAL A 231 -16.86 -5.56 20.07
C VAL A 231 -16.26 -4.29 19.49
N ALA A 232 -16.98 -3.57 18.62
CA ALA A 232 -16.50 -2.32 18.03
C ALA A 232 -16.33 -1.19 19.06
N ALA A 233 -17.27 -1.06 20.00
CA ALA A 233 -17.15 -0.09 21.08
C ALA A 233 -16.01 -0.46 22.06
N ALA A 234 -15.88 -1.75 22.42
CA ALA A 234 -14.84 -2.24 23.31
C ALA A 234 -13.42 -2.10 22.74
N ASP A 235 -13.26 -2.24 21.42
CA ASP A 235 -12.00 -2.07 20.69
C ASP A 235 -11.48 -0.62 20.77
N VAL A 236 -12.31 0.36 20.38
CA VAL A 236 -11.94 1.78 20.45
C VAL A 236 -11.70 2.22 21.90
N ALA A 237 -12.50 1.72 22.85
CA ALA A 237 -12.29 1.93 24.28
C ALA A 237 -10.93 1.37 24.76
N ALA A 238 -10.62 0.11 24.44
CA ALA A 238 -9.33 -0.50 24.76
C ALA A 238 -8.14 0.22 24.10
N THR A 239 -8.34 0.77 22.90
CA THR A 239 -7.34 1.58 22.19
C THR A 239 -7.09 2.92 22.90
N ALA A 240 -8.16 3.63 23.30
CA ALA A 240 -8.04 4.85 24.10
C ALA A 240 -7.34 4.59 25.45
N ALA A 241 -7.61 3.43 26.07
CA ALA A 241 -6.99 3.04 27.33
C ALA A 241 -5.45 2.96 27.24
N ILE A 242 -4.87 2.62 26.08
CA ILE A 242 -3.41 2.60 25.85
C ILE A 242 -2.79 3.97 26.15
N ALA A 243 -3.44 5.06 25.71
CA ALA A 243 -2.97 6.42 25.97
C ALA A 243 -3.34 6.87 27.39
N PHE A 244 -4.55 6.56 27.86
CA PHE A 244 -5.01 6.91 29.21
C PHE A 244 -4.07 6.42 30.32
N VAL A 245 -3.66 5.15 30.28
CA VAL A 245 -2.77 4.57 31.32
C VAL A 245 -1.35 5.12 31.30
N LEU A 246 -0.98 5.96 30.32
CA LEU A 246 0.31 6.63 30.24
C LEU A 246 0.28 8.07 30.80
N LEU A 247 -0.90 8.64 31.07
CA LEU A 247 -1.02 10.00 31.61
C LEU A 247 -0.39 10.11 33.02
N PRO A 248 0.08 11.32 33.41
CA PRO A 248 0.35 11.64 34.81
C PRO A 248 -0.97 11.61 35.62
N PRO A 249 -0.98 11.10 36.87
CA PRO A 249 -2.20 11.07 37.67
C PRO A 249 -2.55 12.49 38.16
N GLU A 250 -1.58 13.41 38.16
CA GLU A 250 -1.79 14.82 38.49
C GLU A 250 -2.65 15.55 37.45
N ALA A 251 -2.89 14.98 36.26
CA ALA A 251 -3.78 15.57 35.26
C ALA A 251 -5.26 15.56 35.69
N GLY A 252 -5.66 14.72 36.65
CA GLY A 252 -7.02 14.70 37.22
C GLY A 252 -8.14 14.23 36.28
N ILE A 253 -7.83 13.84 35.05
CA ILE A 253 -8.81 13.40 34.04
C ILE A 253 -9.28 11.98 34.33
N ASP A 254 -10.59 11.74 34.32
CA ASP A 254 -11.14 10.40 34.39
C ASP A 254 -11.14 9.69 33.01
N TYR A 255 -11.42 8.39 32.99
CA TYR A 255 -11.40 7.61 31.75
C TYR A 255 -12.50 8.00 30.76
N GLY A 256 -13.68 8.46 31.23
CA GLY A 256 -14.78 8.94 30.38
C GLY A 256 -14.40 10.20 29.63
N SER A 257 -13.96 11.25 30.34
CA SER A 257 -13.46 12.49 29.73
C SER A 257 -12.30 12.22 28.76
N PHE A 258 -11.37 11.33 29.12
CA PHE A 258 -10.26 10.98 28.23
C PHE A 258 -10.74 10.22 26.97
N LEU A 259 -11.67 9.28 27.11
CA LEU A 259 -12.25 8.56 25.99
C LEU A 259 -12.95 9.52 25.02
N ALA A 260 -13.66 10.52 25.55
CA ALA A 260 -14.28 11.59 24.76
C ALA A 260 -13.26 12.41 23.96
N ILE A 261 -12.19 12.86 24.62
CA ILE A 261 -11.05 13.57 23.99
C ILE A 261 -10.39 12.71 22.90
N TYR A 262 -10.18 11.41 23.16
CA TYR A 262 -9.60 10.48 22.20
C TYR A 262 -10.50 10.30 20.98
N ILE A 263 -11.81 10.10 21.16
CA ILE A 263 -12.78 9.93 20.07
C ILE A 263 -12.85 11.18 19.19
N ALA A 264 -12.89 12.37 19.79
CA ALA A 264 -12.88 13.63 19.04
C ALA A 264 -11.59 13.79 18.20
N SER A 265 -10.43 13.52 18.82
CA SER A 265 -9.11 13.60 18.16
C SER A 265 -8.96 12.58 17.03
N TYR A 266 -9.43 11.35 17.26
CA TYR A 266 -9.42 10.27 16.26
C TYR A 266 -10.34 10.59 15.08
N THR A 267 -11.55 11.11 15.36
CA THR A 267 -12.51 11.52 14.32
C THR A 267 -11.93 12.64 13.44
N ALA A 268 -11.27 13.64 14.02
CA ALA A 268 -10.57 14.68 13.26
C ALA A 268 -9.47 14.09 12.34
N GLY A 269 -8.68 13.15 12.85
CA GLY A 269 -7.65 12.44 12.08
C GLY A 269 -8.21 11.63 10.90
N LEU A 270 -9.37 10.99 11.07
CA LEU A 270 -10.08 10.26 10.00
C LEU A 270 -10.61 11.20 8.92
N VAL A 271 -11.30 12.28 9.31
CA VAL A 271 -11.87 13.25 8.36
C VAL A 271 -10.78 13.88 7.49
N ALA A 272 -9.60 14.14 8.06
CA ALA A 272 -8.46 14.66 7.31
C ALA A 272 -7.85 13.67 6.29
N SER A 273 -8.19 12.37 6.36
CA SER A 273 -7.67 11.32 5.46
C SER A 273 -6.13 11.22 5.41
N VAL A 274 -5.45 11.67 6.48
CA VAL A 274 -3.98 11.67 6.58
C VAL A 274 -3.48 10.28 7.02
N PRO A 275 -2.41 9.72 6.42
CA PRO A 275 -1.82 8.46 6.86
C PRO A 275 -1.48 8.45 8.36
N GLY A 276 -1.99 7.44 9.08
CA GLY A 276 -1.83 7.32 10.54
C GLY A 276 -2.42 8.48 11.35
N GLY A 277 -3.28 9.34 10.76
CA GLY A 277 -3.81 10.56 11.39
C GLY A 277 -2.74 11.58 11.78
N LEU A 278 -1.52 11.48 11.23
CA LEU A 278 -0.35 12.27 11.66
C LEU A 278 -0.60 13.78 11.59
N GLY A 279 -0.17 14.50 12.63
CA GLY A 279 -0.37 15.93 12.82
C GLY A 279 -1.78 16.31 13.26
N VAL A 280 -2.83 15.75 12.65
CA VAL A 280 -4.23 16.11 12.96
C VAL A 280 -4.72 15.48 14.25
N PHE A 281 -4.51 14.17 14.45
CA PHE A 281 -4.80 13.49 15.73
C PHE A 281 -3.96 14.09 16.85
N ASP A 282 -2.67 14.30 16.58
CA ASP A 282 -1.69 14.77 17.56
C ASP A 282 -1.97 16.22 17.99
N GLY A 283 -2.37 17.08 17.04
CA GLY A 283 -2.78 18.46 17.28
C GLY A 283 -4.13 18.58 18.00
N ALA A 284 -5.12 17.75 17.65
CA ALA A 284 -6.39 17.71 18.36
C ALA A 284 -6.21 17.25 19.82
N MET A 285 -5.37 16.24 20.05
CA MET A 285 -5.00 15.76 21.38
C MET A 285 -4.25 16.84 22.20
N LEU A 286 -3.35 17.59 21.56
CA LEU A 286 -2.67 18.75 22.17
C LEU A 286 -3.65 19.84 22.60
N LEU A 287 -4.59 20.23 21.74
CA LEU A 287 -5.59 21.27 22.05
C LEU A 287 -6.56 20.83 23.16
N ALA A 288 -6.93 19.55 23.19
CA ALA A 288 -7.90 19.02 24.16
C ALA A 288 -7.29 18.72 25.54
N LEU A 289 -6.04 18.23 25.60
CA LEU A 289 -5.34 17.96 26.87
C LEU A 289 -4.56 19.17 27.42
N GLY A 290 -4.32 20.20 26.60
CA GLY A 290 -3.57 21.41 26.98
C GLY A 290 -4.03 22.11 28.26
N PRO A 291 -5.34 22.16 28.61
CA PRO A 291 -5.81 22.69 29.89
C PRO A 291 -5.38 21.89 31.13
N TYR A 292 -5.06 20.61 30.96
CA TYR A 292 -4.79 19.66 32.06
C TYR A 292 -3.31 19.35 32.25
N MET A 293 -2.51 19.39 31.18
CA MET A 293 -1.12 18.97 31.20
C MET A 293 -0.26 19.67 30.13
N PRO A 294 1.03 19.97 30.41
CA PRO A 294 1.91 20.64 29.44
C PRO A 294 2.10 19.87 28.12
N ALA A 295 2.13 20.61 27.00
CA ALA A 295 2.36 20.06 25.66
C ALA A 295 3.54 19.08 25.50
N PRO A 296 4.71 19.23 26.17
CA PRO A 296 5.78 18.22 26.12
C PRO A 296 5.34 16.84 26.67
N GLN A 297 4.47 16.81 27.68
CA GLN A 297 3.95 15.58 28.25
C GLN A 297 2.90 14.93 27.34
N ILE A 298 2.03 15.75 26.71
CA ILE A 298 1.04 15.26 25.74
C ILE A 298 1.76 14.60 24.56
N LEU A 299 2.78 15.25 24.01
CA LEU A 299 3.62 14.68 22.95
C LEU A 299 4.33 13.40 23.41
N GLY A 300 4.84 13.35 24.65
CA GLY A 300 5.44 12.13 25.21
C GLY A 300 4.46 10.95 25.25
N VAL A 301 3.24 11.15 25.77
CA VAL A 301 2.17 10.15 25.77
C VAL A 301 1.81 9.72 24.35
N VAL A 302 1.58 10.68 23.44
CA VAL A 302 1.18 10.41 22.05
C VAL A 302 2.26 9.63 21.29
N LEU A 303 3.54 9.92 21.50
CA LEU A 303 4.65 9.18 20.89
C LEU A 303 4.74 7.74 21.40
N ILE A 304 4.52 7.49 22.70
CA ILE A 304 4.53 6.12 23.26
C ILE A 304 3.27 5.35 22.84
N PHE A 305 2.11 5.99 22.81
CA PHE A 305 0.88 5.44 22.22
C PHE A 305 1.11 5.02 20.76
N ARG A 306 1.77 5.86 19.95
CA ARG A 306 2.13 5.51 18.57
C ARG A 306 3.15 4.36 18.50
N LEU A 307 4.14 4.33 19.38
CA LEU A 307 5.08 3.21 19.47
C LEU A 307 4.36 1.88 19.74
N PHE A 308 3.41 1.88 20.69
CA PHE A 308 2.68 0.67 21.09
C PHE A 308 1.57 0.25 20.12
N TYR A 309 0.74 1.17 19.63
CA TYR A 309 -0.42 0.82 18.80
C TYR A 309 -0.13 0.82 17.28
N TYR A 310 0.92 1.49 16.81
CA TYR A 310 1.24 1.55 15.37
C TYR A 310 2.56 0.84 15.02
N ILE A 311 3.65 1.14 15.73
CA ILE A 311 5.02 0.76 15.31
C ILE A 311 5.36 -0.69 15.70
N VAL A 312 5.31 -1.04 16.99
CA VAL A 312 5.63 -2.40 17.45
C VAL A 312 4.72 -3.47 16.81
N PRO A 313 3.39 -3.24 16.65
CA PRO A 313 2.51 -4.16 15.92
C PRO A 313 2.90 -4.31 14.45
N LEU A 314 3.37 -3.25 13.77
CA LEU A 314 3.82 -3.32 12.38
C LEU A 314 5.01 -4.28 12.21
N PHE A 315 5.99 -4.20 13.11
CA PHE A 315 7.12 -5.15 13.11
C PHE A 315 6.69 -6.57 13.46
N LEU A 316 5.80 -6.75 14.44
CA LEU A 316 5.28 -8.07 14.81
C LEU A 316 4.46 -8.70 13.67
N ALA A 317 3.58 -7.93 13.02
CA ALA A 317 2.82 -8.37 11.86
C ALA A 317 3.75 -8.71 10.69
N GLY A 318 4.80 -7.92 10.45
CA GLY A 318 5.84 -8.20 9.47
C GLY A 318 6.56 -9.52 9.74
N ILE A 319 6.96 -9.79 10.99
CA ILE A 319 7.56 -11.07 11.42
C ILE A 319 6.59 -12.22 11.19
N MET A 320 5.37 -12.14 11.73
CA MET A 320 4.38 -13.22 11.62
C MET A 320 4.04 -13.53 10.16
N PHE A 321 3.95 -12.50 9.31
CA PHE A 321 3.67 -12.67 7.90
C PHE A 321 4.86 -13.28 7.14
N ALA A 322 6.08 -12.77 7.33
CA ALA A 322 7.27 -13.35 6.71
C ALA A 322 7.50 -14.79 7.16
N ALA A 323 7.30 -15.10 8.45
CA ALA A 323 7.38 -16.46 8.97
C ALA A 323 6.33 -17.38 8.30
N HIS A 324 5.07 -16.94 8.18
CA HIS A 324 4.02 -17.71 7.50
C HIS A 324 4.41 -18.04 6.05
N GLU A 325 5.00 -17.08 5.34
CA GLU A 325 5.44 -17.26 3.95
C GLU A 325 6.70 -18.15 3.84
N LEU A 326 7.65 -18.05 4.77
CA LEU A 326 8.79 -18.98 4.83
C LEU A 326 8.34 -20.43 5.11
N PHE A 327 7.31 -20.63 5.93
CA PHE A 327 6.72 -21.96 6.15
C PHE A 327 6.02 -22.48 4.90
N LEU A 328 5.18 -21.68 4.23
CA LEU A 328 4.51 -22.06 2.98
C LEU A 328 5.53 -22.47 1.90
N ARG A 329 6.50 -21.59 1.61
CA ARG A 329 7.59 -21.86 0.65
C ARG A 329 8.43 -23.07 1.06
N GLY A 330 8.63 -23.29 2.37
CA GLY A 330 9.35 -24.45 2.91
C GLY A 330 8.62 -25.77 2.67
N ASP A 331 7.32 -25.82 2.98
CA ASP A 331 6.47 -26.99 2.74
C ASP A 331 6.34 -27.31 1.24
N ASP A 332 6.17 -26.30 0.38
CA ASP A 332 6.15 -26.48 -1.07
C ASP A 332 7.50 -26.96 -1.62
N ALA A 333 8.63 -26.44 -1.12
CA ALA A 333 9.96 -26.93 -1.49
C ALA A 333 10.20 -28.38 -1.05
N LEU A 334 9.74 -28.76 0.16
CA LEU A 334 9.80 -30.14 0.66
C LEU A 334 8.87 -31.07 -0.13
N ALA A 335 7.67 -30.61 -0.49
CA ALA A 335 6.72 -31.34 -1.33
C ALA A 335 7.26 -31.51 -2.76
N ALA A 336 7.84 -30.48 -3.36
CA ALA A 336 8.52 -30.55 -4.66
C ALA A 336 9.71 -31.51 -4.64
N LYS A 337 10.52 -31.50 -3.58
CA LYS A 337 11.66 -32.41 -3.39
C LYS A 337 11.21 -33.87 -3.23
N LYS A 338 10.10 -34.14 -2.51
CA LYS A 338 9.45 -35.46 -2.45
C LYS A 338 8.92 -35.87 -3.84
N ARG A 339 8.14 -35.02 -4.51
CA ARG A 339 7.60 -35.26 -5.86
C ARG A 339 8.69 -35.51 -6.90
N LYS A 340 9.83 -34.82 -6.85
CA LYS A 340 10.99 -35.06 -7.73
C LYS A 340 11.71 -36.37 -7.43
N LYS A 341 11.63 -36.89 -6.20
CA LYS A 341 12.15 -38.22 -5.81
C LYS A 341 11.16 -39.38 -6.07
N GLN A 342 9.91 -39.08 -6.42
CA GLN A 342 8.84 -40.06 -6.67
C GLN A 342 8.34 -40.07 -8.13
N ALA A 343 8.86 -39.21 -8.99
CA ALA A 343 8.48 -39.16 -10.40
C ALA A 343 9.06 -40.34 -11.18
N HIS A 344 8.20 -41.10 -11.87
CA HIS A 344 8.63 -41.89 -13.04
C HIS A 344 8.79 -40.96 -14.25
N PRO A 345 9.61 -41.31 -15.26
CA PRO A 345 9.85 -40.44 -16.41
C PRO A 345 8.59 -40.15 -17.25
N ASP A 346 7.78 -41.18 -17.52
CA ASP A 346 6.84 -41.18 -18.64
C ASP A 346 5.41 -40.73 -18.29
N GLN A 347 5.23 -39.80 -17.33
CA GLN A 347 3.91 -39.24 -17.01
C GLN A 347 3.88 -37.70 -17.03
N PRO A 348 3.19 -37.06 -18.00
CA PRO A 348 3.03 -35.62 -18.02
C PRO A 348 2.19 -35.14 -16.83
N ARG A 349 2.68 -34.12 -16.12
CA ARG A 349 2.08 -33.61 -14.88
C ARG A 349 0.75 -32.90 -15.13
N ARG A 350 -0.37 -33.60 -14.89
CA ARG A 350 -1.74 -33.10 -15.13
C ARG A 350 -2.31 -32.11 -14.09
N VAL A 351 -1.63 -31.83 -12.98
CA VAL A 351 -2.09 -30.86 -11.97
C VAL A 351 -0.92 -29.97 -11.52
N ARG A 352 -1.04 -28.66 -11.78
CA ARG A 352 -0.09 -27.64 -11.35
C ARG A 352 -0.57 -26.92 -10.07
N PRO A 353 0.32 -26.47 -9.16
CA PRO A 353 -0.07 -25.74 -7.96
C PRO A 353 -0.61 -24.34 -8.31
N SER A 354 -1.46 -23.76 -7.46
CA SER A 354 -2.14 -22.49 -7.74
C SER A 354 -1.23 -21.27 -7.58
N GLN A 355 -0.55 -20.86 -8.65
CA GLN A 355 0.41 -19.75 -8.64
C GLN A 355 -0.17 -18.37 -8.29
N LEU A 356 -1.50 -18.18 -8.30
CA LEU A 356 -2.20 -16.94 -7.89
C LEU A 356 -1.82 -16.40 -6.50
N VAL A 357 -1.33 -17.27 -5.62
CA VAL A 357 -0.78 -16.87 -4.31
C VAL A 357 0.44 -15.96 -4.45
N ARG A 358 1.25 -16.17 -5.49
CA ARG A 358 2.59 -15.60 -5.73
C ARG A 358 2.56 -14.15 -6.26
N GLU A 359 1.53 -13.79 -7.03
CA GLU A 359 1.34 -12.40 -7.49
C GLU A 359 0.76 -11.51 -6.38
N SER A 360 -0.27 -12.00 -5.67
CA SER A 360 -0.81 -11.31 -4.48
C SER A 360 0.22 -11.24 -3.35
N GLU A 361 1.14 -12.22 -3.27
CA GLU A 361 2.36 -12.16 -2.47
C GLU A 361 3.27 -11.01 -2.87
N ALA A 362 3.62 -10.90 -4.15
CA ALA A 362 4.50 -9.84 -4.63
C ALA A 362 3.88 -8.44 -4.44
N GLY A 363 2.57 -8.28 -4.58
CA GLY A 363 1.87 -7.01 -4.30
C GLY A 363 1.92 -6.61 -2.82
N PHE A 364 1.56 -7.53 -1.93
CA PHE A 364 1.58 -7.31 -0.49
C PHE A 364 2.99 -7.05 0.05
N SER A 365 3.97 -7.88 -0.35
CA SER A 365 5.36 -7.78 0.12
C SER A 365 5.96 -6.41 -0.21
N VAL A 366 5.70 -5.91 -1.42
CA VAL A 366 6.13 -4.57 -1.85
C VAL A 366 5.50 -3.46 -1.02
N ALA A 367 4.20 -3.54 -0.71
CA ALA A 367 3.52 -2.53 0.11
C ALA A 367 4.05 -2.51 1.55
N VAL A 368 4.25 -3.67 2.18
CA VAL A 368 4.81 -3.78 3.53
C VAL A 368 6.26 -3.30 3.58
N ALA A 369 7.10 -3.75 2.64
CA ALA A 369 8.49 -3.31 2.55
C ALA A 369 8.59 -1.79 2.36
N THR A 370 7.80 -1.22 1.46
CA THR A 370 7.74 0.24 1.24
C THR A 370 7.38 1.00 2.52
N GLY A 371 6.35 0.55 3.24
CA GLY A 371 5.91 1.15 4.50
C GLY A 371 6.97 1.09 5.59
N THR A 372 7.48 -0.12 5.87
CA THR A 372 8.53 -0.34 6.89
C THR A 372 9.81 0.43 6.57
N VAL A 373 10.24 0.46 5.31
CA VAL A 373 11.44 1.19 4.87
C VAL A 373 11.27 2.70 5.01
N SER A 374 10.10 3.23 4.65
CA SER A 374 9.79 4.65 4.83
C SER A 374 9.75 5.02 6.31
N LEU A 375 9.16 4.17 7.16
CA LEU A 375 9.12 4.34 8.61
C LEU A 375 10.52 4.27 9.24
N CYS A 376 11.38 3.34 8.80
CA CYS A 376 12.78 3.30 9.20
C CYS A 376 13.56 4.54 8.75
N GLY A 377 13.30 5.05 7.55
CA GLY A 377 13.88 6.31 7.06
C GLY A 377 13.49 7.50 7.94
N ILE A 378 12.20 7.64 8.26
CA ILE A 378 11.68 8.65 9.21
C ILE A 378 12.32 8.46 10.60
N MET A 379 12.37 7.23 11.11
CA MET A 379 12.98 6.90 12.41
C MET A 379 14.46 7.33 12.48
N LEU A 380 15.24 7.15 11.42
CA LEU A 380 16.64 7.61 11.37
C LEU A 380 16.76 9.14 11.37
N VAL A 381 15.88 9.83 10.64
CA VAL A 381 15.80 11.31 10.65
C VAL A 381 15.45 11.82 12.06
N CYS A 382 14.43 11.23 12.69
CA CYS A 382 14.02 11.56 14.06
C CYS A 382 15.08 11.22 15.11
N LEU A 383 15.82 10.12 14.96
CA LEU A 383 16.91 9.75 15.86
C LEU A 383 18.04 10.78 15.83
N VAL A 384 18.46 11.22 14.64
CA VAL A 384 19.49 12.27 14.50
C VAL A 384 19.01 13.61 15.09
N LEU A 385 17.70 13.88 15.08
CA LEU A 385 17.08 15.04 15.71
C LEU A 385 17.02 14.94 17.25
N LEU A 386 16.74 13.74 17.79
CA LEU A 386 16.53 13.47 19.22
C LEU A 386 17.82 13.28 20.02
N ASP A 387 18.85 12.68 19.41
CA ASP A 387 20.11 12.33 20.05
C ASP A 387 21.30 12.71 19.16
N PRO A 388 21.72 13.99 19.14
CA PRO A 388 22.74 14.48 18.20
C PRO A 388 24.18 14.05 18.55
N VAL A 389 24.43 13.50 19.74
CA VAL A 389 25.76 13.11 20.23
C VAL A 389 25.95 11.59 20.21
N ALA A 390 27.13 11.12 19.83
CA ALA A 390 27.48 9.70 19.95
C ALA A 390 27.79 9.35 21.42
N LYS A 391 27.10 8.35 21.98
CA LYS A 391 27.19 8.04 23.42
C LYS A 391 28.48 7.32 23.82
N TYR A 392 29.18 6.69 22.88
CA TYR A 392 30.47 6.05 23.11
C TYR A 392 31.67 6.95 22.72
N ALA A 393 31.76 8.11 23.36
CA ALA A 393 33.01 8.86 23.47
C ALA A 393 33.90 8.26 24.59
N VAL A 394 34.22 6.96 24.49
CA VAL A 394 35.03 6.21 25.49
C VAL A 394 36.53 6.30 25.19
N VAL A 395 36.90 6.85 24.04
CA VAL A 395 38.28 7.21 23.67
C VAL A 395 38.28 8.64 23.15
N GLU A 396 38.89 9.56 23.89
CA GLU A 396 39.02 10.95 23.48
C GLU A 396 40.10 11.10 22.40
N GLY A 397 39.73 11.60 21.22
CA GLY A 397 40.68 11.84 20.15
C GLY A 397 40.08 12.64 18.99
N PRO A 398 40.82 13.59 18.39
CA PRO A 398 40.26 14.54 17.42
C PRO A 398 39.72 13.85 16.15
N LEU A 399 40.29 12.72 15.74
CA LEU A 399 39.81 11.92 14.61
C LEU A 399 38.38 11.39 14.84
N PHE A 400 38.03 11.00 16.07
CA PHE A 400 36.69 10.48 16.37
C PHE A 400 35.62 11.58 16.44
N GLY A 401 35.99 12.83 16.71
CA GLY A 401 35.08 13.98 16.57
C GLY A 401 34.55 14.14 15.15
N TRP A 402 35.44 14.00 14.15
CA TRP A 402 35.06 13.97 12.73
C TRP A 402 34.16 12.76 12.42
N VAL A 403 34.46 11.57 12.93
CA VAL A 403 33.61 10.38 12.75
C VAL A 403 32.21 10.58 13.35
N GLY A 404 32.10 11.22 14.52
CA GLY A 404 30.81 11.56 15.16
C GLY A 404 29.96 12.53 14.32
N ALA A 405 30.58 13.58 13.76
CA ALA A 405 29.91 14.51 12.86
C ALA A 405 29.50 13.82 11.54
N ILE A 406 30.45 13.15 10.87
CA ILE A 406 30.25 12.50 9.57
C ILE A 406 29.18 11.40 9.66
N SER A 407 29.21 10.55 10.69
CA SER A 407 28.18 9.52 10.89
C SER A 407 26.78 10.12 11.11
N THR A 408 26.69 11.28 11.77
CA THR A 408 25.41 11.97 12.00
C THR A 408 24.83 12.56 10.69
N TYR A 409 25.68 13.07 9.78
CA TYR A 409 25.25 13.42 8.41
C TYR A 409 24.85 12.19 7.60
N LEU A 410 25.70 11.15 7.56
CA LEU A 410 25.49 9.95 6.77
C LEU A 410 24.18 9.27 7.16
N LEU A 411 23.95 9.03 8.45
CA LEU A 411 22.74 8.36 8.94
C LEU A 411 21.46 9.12 8.57
N SER A 412 21.52 10.45 8.51
CA SER A 412 20.43 11.31 8.04
C SER A 412 20.21 11.24 6.52
N LEU A 413 21.29 11.27 5.74
CA LEU A 413 21.25 11.09 4.27
C LEU A 413 20.70 9.70 3.92
N MET A 414 21.06 8.67 4.70
CA MET A 414 20.54 7.31 4.58
C MET A 414 19.04 7.25 4.95
N GLY A 415 18.60 8.01 5.96
CA GLY A 415 17.17 8.14 6.30
C GLY A 415 16.32 8.67 5.15
N VAL A 416 16.72 9.79 4.53
CA VAL A 416 16.04 10.32 3.32
C VAL A 416 16.24 9.43 2.10
N GLY A 417 17.40 8.77 1.98
CA GLY A 417 17.65 7.75 0.96
C GLY A 417 16.67 6.58 1.03
N LEU A 418 16.39 6.07 2.22
CA LEU A 418 15.39 5.01 2.44
C LEU A 418 13.96 5.48 2.08
N ILE A 419 13.57 6.70 2.45
CA ILE A 419 12.28 7.29 2.04
C ILE A 419 12.18 7.36 0.50
N GLY A 420 13.24 7.83 -0.18
CA GLY A 420 13.30 7.88 -1.64
C GLY A 420 13.28 6.49 -2.29
N LEU A 421 13.97 5.50 -1.71
CA LEU A 421 13.95 4.12 -2.21
C LEU A 421 12.62 3.41 -1.93
N GLY A 422 11.83 3.85 -0.94
CA GLY A 422 10.44 3.41 -0.76
C GLY A 422 9.61 3.58 -2.04
N ILE A 423 9.80 4.69 -2.76
CA ILE A 423 9.16 4.92 -4.06
C ILE A 423 9.63 3.88 -5.10
N GLY A 424 10.94 3.61 -5.19
CA GLY A 424 11.46 2.56 -6.08
C GLY A 424 11.01 1.14 -5.72
N LEU A 425 10.87 0.81 -4.43
CA LEU A 425 10.30 -0.45 -3.94
C LEU A 425 8.86 -0.61 -4.42
N SER A 426 8.01 0.41 -4.23
CA SER A 426 6.62 0.42 -4.71
C SER A 426 6.47 0.21 -6.23
N GLN A 427 7.49 0.61 -7.00
CA GLN A 427 7.57 0.44 -8.45
C GLN A 427 8.23 -0.89 -8.87
N ARG A 428 8.45 -1.80 -7.90
CA ARG A 428 9.06 -3.14 -8.03
C ARG A 428 10.50 -3.14 -8.53
N VAL A 429 11.28 -2.09 -8.29
CA VAL A 429 12.59 -1.92 -8.92
C VAL A 429 13.70 -2.70 -8.21
N THR A 430 14.44 -3.54 -8.96
CA THR A 430 15.48 -4.43 -8.41
C THR A 430 16.63 -3.67 -7.74
N LEU A 431 17.06 -2.53 -8.31
CA LEU A 431 18.08 -1.68 -7.68
C LEU A 431 17.58 -1.04 -6.39
N ALA A 432 16.30 -0.68 -6.29
CA ALA A 432 15.74 -0.11 -5.07
C ALA A 432 15.75 -1.13 -3.93
N TRP A 433 15.45 -2.40 -4.20
CA TRP A 433 15.60 -3.50 -3.24
C TRP A 433 17.06 -3.68 -2.78
N ARG A 434 18.04 -3.75 -3.70
CA ARG A 434 19.47 -3.88 -3.34
C ARG A 434 19.97 -2.68 -2.53
N GLY A 435 19.64 -1.46 -2.95
CA GLY A 435 20.02 -0.23 -2.26
C GLY A 435 19.39 -0.10 -0.87
N THR A 436 18.14 -0.53 -0.73
CA THR A 436 17.42 -0.56 0.56
C THR A 436 18.10 -1.47 1.56
N LEU A 437 18.41 -2.72 1.16
CA LEU A 437 19.09 -3.67 2.05
C LEU A 437 20.47 -3.15 2.48
N LEU A 438 21.25 -2.60 1.54
CA LEU A 438 22.55 -2.00 1.84
C LEU A 438 22.43 -0.84 2.83
N LEU A 439 21.48 0.08 2.61
CA LEU A 439 21.25 1.23 3.49
C LEU A 439 20.75 0.82 4.88
N LEU A 440 19.82 -0.14 4.98
CA LEU A 440 19.33 -0.65 6.27
C LEU A 440 20.44 -1.32 7.08
N VAL A 441 21.25 -2.18 6.47
CA VAL A 441 22.37 -2.87 7.14
C VAL A 441 23.44 -1.86 7.57
N MET A 442 23.84 -0.94 6.69
CA MET A 442 24.80 0.11 7.04
C MET A 442 24.27 1.03 8.14
N ALA A 443 22.97 1.37 8.14
CA ALA A 443 22.35 2.19 9.18
C ALA A 443 22.25 1.43 10.52
N ALA A 444 21.99 0.13 10.50
CA ALA A 444 22.05 -0.71 11.70
C ALA A 444 23.46 -0.73 12.30
N VAL A 445 24.49 -0.93 11.48
CA VAL A 445 25.90 -0.90 11.94
C VAL A 445 26.26 0.49 12.49
N MET A 446 25.93 1.58 11.79
CA MET A 446 26.21 2.94 12.28
C MET A 446 25.43 3.31 13.55
N THR A 447 24.16 2.90 13.68
CA THR A 447 23.38 3.18 14.90
C THR A 447 23.88 2.38 16.09
N PHE A 448 24.36 1.15 15.89
CA PHE A 448 25.02 0.35 16.92
C PHE A 448 26.34 0.99 17.36
N LEU A 449 27.26 1.28 16.42
CA LEU A 449 28.57 1.88 16.71
C LEU A 449 28.48 3.25 17.40
N ARG A 450 27.45 4.05 17.09
CA ARG A 450 27.20 5.37 17.69
C ARG A 450 26.66 5.29 19.13
N GLY A 451 26.34 4.10 19.64
CA GLY A 451 25.84 3.89 21.01
C GLY A 451 24.38 4.29 21.21
N ASN A 452 23.55 4.20 20.17
CA ASN A 452 22.10 4.40 20.33
C ASN A 452 21.47 3.19 21.04
N THR A 453 20.22 3.32 21.49
CA THR A 453 19.51 2.21 22.15
C THR A 453 19.42 0.99 21.24
N VAL A 454 19.69 -0.21 21.77
CA VAL A 454 19.79 -1.48 21.02
C VAL A 454 18.55 -1.78 20.16
N PHE A 455 17.38 -1.29 20.57
CA PHE A 455 16.15 -1.34 19.80
C PHE A 455 16.29 -0.82 18.35
N VAL A 456 17.03 0.28 18.13
CA VAL A 456 17.18 0.92 16.82
C VAL A 456 17.91 0.04 15.80
N PRO A 457 19.16 -0.42 16.03
CA PRO A 457 19.86 -1.29 15.08
C PRO A 457 19.14 -2.64 14.92
N VAL A 458 18.46 -3.13 15.96
CA VAL A 458 17.62 -4.34 15.86
C VAL A 458 16.43 -4.12 14.91
N MET A 459 15.69 -3.02 15.01
CA MET A 459 14.58 -2.72 14.08
C MET A 459 15.07 -2.55 12.63
N LEU A 460 16.23 -1.92 12.41
CA LEU A 460 16.83 -1.75 11.07
C LEU A 460 17.32 -3.08 10.48
N GLY A 461 18.04 -3.88 11.27
CA GLY A 461 18.50 -5.21 10.87
C GLY A 461 17.35 -6.18 10.62
N LEU A 462 16.31 -6.14 11.46
CA LEU A 462 15.05 -6.88 11.28
C LEU A 462 14.36 -6.48 9.98
N SER A 463 14.29 -5.18 9.66
CA SER A 463 13.71 -4.70 8.39
C SER A 463 14.46 -5.27 7.18
N ALA A 464 15.79 -5.29 7.22
CA ALA A 464 16.59 -5.90 6.16
C ALA A 464 16.34 -7.41 6.05
N PHE A 465 16.30 -8.12 7.19
CA PHE A 465 16.02 -9.56 7.25
C PHE A 465 14.62 -9.91 6.71
N LEU A 466 13.59 -9.10 7.00
CA LEU A 466 12.22 -9.33 6.50
C LEU A 466 12.08 -9.06 4.99
N ILE A 467 12.92 -8.18 4.41
CA ILE A 467 12.85 -7.78 3.00
C ILE A 467 13.75 -8.64 2.09
N ALA A 468 14.81 -9.24 2.62
CA ALA A 468 15.75 -10.08 1.86
C ALA A 468 15.14 -11.32 1.17
N PRO A 469 14.17 -12.07 1.75
CA PRO A 469 13.56 -13.25 1.11
C PRO A 469 12.71 -12.95 -0.15
N PHE A 470 12.43 -11.67 -0.41
CA PHE A 470 11.48 -11.23 -1.44
C PHE A 470 12.15 -10.69 -2.71
N ARG A 471 13.42 -11.05 -3.01
CA ARG A 471 14.12 -10.67 -4.25
C ARG A 471 13.26 -10.83 -5.51
N SER A 472 12.51 -11.93 -5.62
CA SER A 472 11.62 -12.25 -6.75
C SER A 472 10.44 -11.29 -6.92
N CYS A 473 10.10 -10.47 -5.92
CA CYS A 473 9.04 -9.48 -6.01
C CYS A 473 9.49 -8.13 -6.63
N TYR A 474 10.80 -7.96 -6.84
CA TYR A 474 11.45 -6.73 -7.32
C TYR A 474 12.20 -6.99 -8.63
N TYR A 475 11.46 -7.26 -9.69
CA TYR A 475 12.00 -7.63 -11.00
C TYR A 475 12.33 -6.46 -11.93
N ARG A 476 11.70 -5.30 -11.72
CA ARG A 476 11.68 -4.24 -12.74
C ARG A 476 13.04 -3.56 -12.79
N HIS A 477 13.65 -3.53 -13.97
CA HIS A 477 14.96 -2.92 -14.15
C HIS A 477 14.85 -1.39 -14.07
N ALA A 478 15.80 -0.77 -13.36
CA ALA A 478 15.80 0.68 -13.14
C ALA A 478 16.20 1.41 -14.42
N ARG A 479 15.55 2.54 -14.71
CA ARG A 479 15.83 3.35 -15.92
C ARG A 479 17.30 3.76 -16.06
N LEU A 480 18.00 3.93 -14.94
CA LEU A 480 19.46 4.17 -14.85
C LEU A 480 20.32 3.15 -15.62
N LEU A 481 19.85 1.90 -15.80
CA LEU A 481 20.57 0.83 -16.48
C LEU A 481 20.08 0.56 -17.92
N SER A 482 18.92 1.10 -18.32
CA SER A 482 18.26 0.78 -19.60
C SER A 482 18.16 1.95 -20.57
N GLU A 483 18.31 3.19 -20.11
CA GLU A 483 18.20 4.40 -20.93
C GLU A 483 19.33 5.38 -20.60
N PRO A 484 19.91 6.08 -21.60
CA PRO A 484 20.87 7.14 -21.34
C PRO A 484 20.22 8.27 -20.52
N LEU A 485 20.97 8.80 -19.54
CA LEU A 485 20.47 9.83 -18.63
C LEU A 485 19.97 11.07 -19.39
N SER A 486 18.66 11.34 -19.31
CA SER A 486 18.06 12.50 -19.96
C SER A 486 18.74 13.80 -19.52
N ALA A 487 18.83 14.78 -20.42
CA ALA A 487 19.40 16.09 -20.11
C ALA A 487 18.73 16.75 -18.88
N SER A 488 17.42 16.53 -18.68
CA SER A 488 16.70 17.04 -17.49
C SER A 488 17.13 16.39 -16.17
N THR A 489 17.43 15.09 -16.17
CA THR A 489 17.94 14.36 -15.00
C THR A 489 19.41 14.67 -14.74
N LEU A 490 20.21 14.88 -15.80
CA LEU A 490 21.61 15.26 -15.69
C LEU A 490 21.75 16.70 -15.17
N LEU A 491 20.92 17.64 -15.65
CA LEU A 491 20.80 18.99 -15.09
C LEU A 491 20.36 18.96 -13.61
N SER A 492 19.40 18.10 -13.25
CA SER A 492 18.95 17.95 -11.86
C SER A 492 20.06 17.41 -10.94
N LEU A 493 20.88 16.47 -11.44
CA LEU A 493 22.06 15.94 -10.74
C LEU A 493 23.16 17.02 -10.58
N LEU A 494 23.46 17.78 -11.62
CA LEU A 494 24.43 18.89 -11.55
C LEU A 494 23.99 19.98 -10.57
N LEU A 495 22.70 20.35 -10.58
CA LEU A 495 22.18 21.39 -9.69
C LEU A 495 22.10 20.90 -8.23
N LEU A 496 21.76 19.63 -8.00
CA LEU A 496 21.89 18.97 -6.70
C LEU A 496 23.34 18.99 -6.19
N PHE A 497 24.30 18.57 -7.03
CA PHE A 497 25.72 18.53 -6.69
C PHE A 497 26.27 19.94 -6.41
N GLY A 498 25.86 20.94 -7.19
CA GLY A 498 26.14 22.35 -6.96
C GLY A 498 25.59 22.86 -5.62
N CYS A 499 24.36 22.50 -5.25
CA CYS A 499 23.81 22.83 -3.93
C CYS A 499 24.57 22.15 -2.79
N VAL A 500 24.99 20.89 -2.95
CA VAL A 500 25.80 20.16 -1.95
C VAL A 500 27.19 20.80 -1.77
N ILE A 501 27.86 21.17 -2.86
CA ILE A 501 29.16 21.87 -2.82
C ILE A 501 29.00 23.28 -2.21
N ALA A 502 27.98 24.03 -2.60
CA ALA A 502 27.69 25.37 -2.06
C ALA A 502 27.34 25.34 -0.56
N LEU A 503 26.83 24.21 -0.06
CA LEU A 503 26.62 23.98 1.37
C LEU A 503 27.92 23.64 2.09
N ALA A 504 28.69 22.67 1.56
CA ALA A 504 29.95 22.19 2.13
C ALA A 504 31.06 23.26 2.18
N THR A 505 31.07 24.19 1.21
CA THR A 505 32.04 25.31 1.15
C THR A 505 31.68 26.50 2.03
N ARG A 506 30.46 26.56 2.60
CA ARG A 506 29.98 27.73 3.37
C ARG A 506 29.93 27.55 4.89
N HIS A 507 29.92 26.32 5.42
CA HIS A 507 29.79 26.08 6.86
C HIS A 507 30.57 24.83 7.33
N GLY A 508 31.17 24.93 8.51
CA GLY A 508 31.76 23.78 9.21
C GLY A 508 30.71 22.96 9.98
N ALA A 509 30.80 21.63 9.88
CA ALA A 509 30.30 20.61 10.81
C ALA A 509 29.01 20.91 11.62
N GLY A 510 27.91 21.25 10.94
CA GLY A 510 26.55 21.32 11.52
C GLY A 510 25.51 20.66 10.60
N SER A 511 24.55 19.90 11.16
CA SER A 511 23.63 19.12 10.34
C SER A 511 22.65 19.99 9.54
N TRP A 512 22.23 19.48 8.38
CA TRP A 512 21.28 20.14 7.48
C TRP A 512 19.91 20.44 8.15
N TRP A 513 19.39 19.58 9.05
CA TRP A 513 18.19 19.88 9.86
C TRP A 513 18.37 21.15 10.69
N GLN A 514 19.54 21.30 11.30
CA GLN A 514 19.81 22.41 12.23
C GLN A 514 19.91 23.75 11.49
N MET A 515 20.42 23.77 10.26
CA MET A 515 20.44 24.99 9.44
C MET A 515 19.04 25.43 9.00
N VAL A 516 18.17 24.49 8.61
CA VAL A 516 16.80 24.79 8.16
C VAL A 516 15.88 25.17 9.33
N PHE A 517 15.87 24.37 10.39
CA PHE A 517 14.81 24.41 11.40
C PHE A 517 15.22 24.95 12.79
N VAL A 518 16.52 24.99 13.13
CA VAL A 518 16.96 25.25 14.52
C VAL A 518 17.71 26.58 14.66
N PHE A 519 18.71 26.84 13.84
CA PHE A 519 19.52 28.06 13.92
C PHE A 519 18.97 29.19 13.03
N PRO A 520 19.17 30.47 13.39
CA PRO A 520 18.90 31.62 12.54
C PRO A 520 19.95 31.77 11.42
N ALA A 521 20.15 30.71 10.63
CA ALA A 521 20.94 30.77 9.41
C ALA A 521 20.32 31.78 8.42
N SER A 522 21.17 32.48 7.66
CA SER A 522 20.71 33.42 6.65
C SER A 522 19.77 32.72 5.65
N GLY A 523 18.70 33.41 5.24
CA GLY A 523 17.57 32.77 4.55
C GLY A 523 17.97 31.95 3.31
N ALA A 524 18.98 32.43 2.57
CA ALA A 524 19.56 31.72 1.42
C ALA A 524 20.04 30.31 1.77
N ALA A 525 20.71 30.11 2.92
CA ALA A 525 21.23 28.80 3.33
C ALA A 525 20.09 27.79 3.55
N ARG A 526 19.00 28.22 4.21
CA ARG A 526 17.81 27.39 4.43
C ARG A 526 17.18 26.93 3.10
N TRP A 527 17.01 27.87 2.17
CA TRP A 527 16.45 27.56 0.85
C TRP A 527 17.36 26.66 0.01
N THR A 528 18.69 26.85 0.05
CA THR A 528 19.62 25.92 -0.65
C THR A 528 19.57 24.50 -0.10
N VAL A 529 19.39 24.33 1.21
CA VAL A 529 19.27 23.00 1.84
C VAL A 529 17.93 22.35 1.49
N ALA A 530 16.81 23.07 1.61
CA ALA A 530 15.50 22.56 1.23
C ALA A 530 15.43 22.19 -0.26
N LEU A 531 16.02 23.02 -1.13
CA LEU A 531 16.14 22.77 -2.57
C LEU A 531 16.99 21.52 -2.86
N ALA A 532 18.15 21.34 -2.20
CA ALA A 532 18.97 20.15 -2.37
C ALA A 532 18.21 18.86 -2.01
N VAL A 533 17.42 18.86 -0.93
CA VAL A 533 16.65 17.68 -0.50
C VAL A 533 15.47 17.39 -1.44
N LEU A 534 14.76 18.43 -1.89
CA LEU A 534 13.72 18.31 -2.90
C LEU A 534 14.29 17.74 -4.22
N LEU A 535 15.43 18.26 -4.67
CA LEU A 535 16.13 17.75 -5.85
C LEU A 535 16.63 16.31 -5.66
N ALA A 536 17.16 15.95 -4.49
CA ALA A 536 17.57 14.58 -4.20
C ALA A 536 16.39 13.61 -4.30
N LEU A 537 15.24 13.95 -3.71
CA LEU A 537 14.02 13.14 -3.79
C LEU A 537 13.47 13.07 -5.24
N VAL A 538 13.50 14.17 -6.00
CA VAL A 538 13.10 14.18 -7.42
C VAL A 538 14.06 13.37 -8.30
N VAL A 539 15.37 13.43 -8.04
CA VAL A 539 16.39 12.66 -8.75
C VAL A 539 16.25 11.18 -8.43
N ILE A 540 16.17 10.79 -7.17
CA ILE A 540 15.94 9.39 -6.76
C ILE A 540 14.63 8.88 -7.38
N GLY A 541 13.54 9.64 -7.25
CA GLY A 541 12.25 9.29 -7.85
C GLY A 541 12.30 9.11 -9.37
N ARG A 542 13.05 9.96 -10.10
CA ARG A 542 13.20 9.86 -11.57
C ARG A 542 14.14 8.75 -12.02
N LEU A 543 15.20 8.44 -11.26
CA LEU A 543 16.14 7.35 -11.56
C LEU A 543 15.56 5.97 -11.19
N MET A 544 14.65 5.94 -10.21
CA MET A 544 13.88 4.76 -9.82
C MET A 544 12.56 4.60 -10.57
N LEU A 545 12.24 5.47 -11.53
CA LEU A 545 11.21 5.17 -12.53
C LEU A 545 11.59 3.88 -13.28
N PRO A 546 10.61 3.09 -13.74
CA PRO A 546 10.91 1.94 -14.57
C PRO A 546 11.59 2.35 -15.88
N GLY A 547 12.54 1.54 -16.33
CA GLY A 547 12.97 1.59 -17.71
C GLY A 547 11.81 1.22 -18.66
N ARG A 548 11.80 1.81 -19.85
CA ARG A 548 10.94 1.32 -20.94
C ARG A 548 11.26 -0.14 -21.25
N ILE A 549 10.23 -0.95 -21.48
CA ILE A 549 10.41 -2.30 -22.01
C ILE A 549 10.64 -2.14 -23.52
N ALA A 550 11.79 -2.60 -24.00
CA ALA A 550 12.04 -2.74 -25.43
C ALA A 550 11.35 -3.99 -25.96
N ILE A 551 10.68 -3.86 -27.10
CA ILE A 551 10.31 -5.00 -27.95
C ILE A 551 11.57 -5.42 -28.71
N GLN A 552 11.78 -6.72 -28.86
CA GLN A 552 12.86 -7.26 -29.69
C GLN A 552 12.29 -7.61 -31.07
N GLU A 553 13.01 -7.26 -32.14
CA GLU A 553 12.57 -7.52 -33.52
C GLU A 553 12.52 -9.04 -33.79
N TRP A 554 11.55 -9.50 -34.59
CA TRP A 554 11.41 -10.93 -34.88
C TRP A 554 12.33 -11.34 -36.03
N ASP A 555 13.54 -11.78 -35.68
CA ASP A 555 14.53 -12.31 -36.61
C ASP A 555 14.57 -13.86 -36.63
N ALA A 556 15.45 -14.41 -37.48
CA ALA A 556 15.61 -15.86 -37.60
C ALA A 556 16.21 -16.51 -36.34
N GLU A 557 17.01 -15.78 -35.56
CA GLU A 557 17.61 -16.29 -34.31
C GLU A 557 16.55 -16.38 -33.20
N ALA A 558 15.65 -15.41 -33.14
CA ALA A 558 14.46 -15.41 -32.28
C ALA A 558 13.49 -16.54 -32.64
N TYR A 559 13.30 -16.82 -33.94
CA TYR A 559 12.47 -17.94 -34.41
C TYR A 559 13.04 -19.30 -33.98
N GLU A 560 14.32 -19.57 -34.27
CA GLU A 560 15.02 -20.79 -33.82
C GLU A 560 14.96 -20.92 -32.29
N ARG A 561 15.30 -19.86 -31.56
CA ARG A 561 15.22 -19.84 -30.09
C ARG A 561 13.80 -20.15 -29.59
N TYR A 562 12.77 -19.53 -30.17
CA TYR A 562 11.38 -19.80 -29.79
C TYR A 562 11.02 -21.28 -29.98
N HIS A 563 11.41 -21.90 -31.10
CA HIS A 563 11.15 -23.32 -31.35
C HIS A 563 11.92 -24.29 -30.44
N THR A 564 12.99 -23.86 -29.77
CA THR A 564 13.64 -24.67 -28.72
C THR A 564 12.93 -24.66 -27.36
N LEU A 565 11.89 -23.84 -27.17
CA LEU A 565 11.19 -23.68 -25.89
C LEU A 565 9.94 -24.58 -25.77
N ASP A 566 9.71 -25.09 -24.56
CA ASP A 566 8.48 -25.84 -24.22
C ASP A 566 7.21 -25.02 -24.56
N HIS A 567 6.21 -25.68 -25.15
CA HIS A 567 4.93 -25.07 -25.57
C HIS A 567 5.00 -24.03 -26.71
N ALA A 568 6.09 -24.00 -27.49
CA ALA A 568 6.13 -23.24 -28.74
C ALA A 568 5.04 -23.67 -29.73
N LEU A 569 4.34 -22.71 -30.34
CA LEU A 569 3.32 -22.97 -31.35
C LEU A 569 3.96 -23.21 -32.72
N SER A 570 3.55 -24.28 -33.41
CA SER A 570 4.07 -24.62 -34.75
C SER A 570 3.62 -23.65 -35.86
N THR A 571 2.63 -22.80 -35.59
CA THR A 571 1.97 -21.88 -36.54
C THR A 571 2.35 -20.41 -36.35
N VAL A 572 3.38 -20.09 -35.55
CA VAL A 572 3.81 -18.70 -35.35
C VAL A 572 4.28 -18.05 -36.66
N GLN A 573 4.95 -18.82 -37.53
CA GLN A 573 5.47 -18.30 -38.79
C GLN A 573 4.34 -17.80 -39.71
N ASP A 574 3.24 -18.56 -39.79
CA ASP A 574 2.04 -18.19 -40.57
C ASP A 574 1.41 -16.89 -40.07
N MET A 575 1.49 -16.62 -38.75
CA MET A 575 0.91 -15.43 -38.11
C MET A 575 1.76 -14.15 -38.22
N HIS A 576 2.95 -14.23 -38.84
CA HIS A 576 3.82 -13.07 -39.14
C HIS A 576 4.02 -12.09 -37.95
N PRO A 577 4.64 -12.55 -36.83
CA PRO A 577 5.00 -11.68 -35.71
C PRO A 577 5.90 -10.52 -36.13
N GLU A 578 5.67 -9.36 -35.52
CA GLU A 578 6.45 -8.13 -35.74
C GLU A 578 7.60 -7.96 -34.73
N GLY A 579 7.60 -8.79 -33.68
CA GLY A 579 8.57 -8.76 -32.60
C GLY A 579 8.19 -9.73 -31.50
N TYR A 580 8.93 -9.68 -30.39
CA TYR A 580 8.65 -10.46 -29.19
C TYR A 580 8.97 -9.72 -27.90
N VAL A 581 8.43 -10.26 -26.81
CA VAL A 581 8.76 -9.90 -25.43
C VAL A 581 9.23 -11.16 -24.71
N THR A 582 10.35 -11.04 -24.00
CA THR A 582 10.87 -12.08 -23.10
C THR A 582 10.29 -11.94 -21.69
N GLY A 583 10.26 -13.04 -20.94
CA GLY A 583 10.13 -12.99 -19.48
C GLY A 583 11.38 -12.39 -18.81
N GLU A 584 11.32 -12.16 -17.49
CA GLU A 584 12.40 -11.57 -16.68
C GLU A 584 13.65 -12.43 -16.58
N ALA A 585 13.52 -13.75 -16.60
CA ALA A 585 14.65 -14.68 -16.66
C ALA A 585 15.20 -14.84 -18.09
N GLY A 586 14.37 -14.57 -19.10
CA GLY A 586 14.68 -14.87 -20.50
C GLY A 586 14.51 -16.36 -20.85
N GLU A 587 13.84 -17.10 -19.98
CA GLU A 587 13.48 -18.51 -20.14
C GLU A 587 12.12 -18.68 -20.83
N ALA A 588 11.32 -17.61 -20.95
CA ALA A 588 10.08 -17.59 -21.74
C ALA A 588 10.02 -16.45 -22.75
N VAL A 589 9.27 -16.67 -23.83
CA VAL A 589 9.09 -15.77 -24.98
C VAL A 589 7.61 -15.74 -25.40
N ILE A 590 7.07 -14.54 -25.62
CA ILE A 590 5.79 -14.34 -26.31
C ILE A 590 5.99 -13.55 -27.61
N PRO A 591 5.66 -14.11 -28.79
CA PRO A 591 5.60 -13.37 -30.04
C PRO A 591 4.46 -12.36 -30.03
N LEU A 592 4.62 -11.22 -30.71
CA LEU A 592 3.61 -10.16 -30.75
C LEU A 592 3.43 -9.52 -32.11
N CYS A 593 2.30 -8.82 -32.25
CA CYS A 593 1.85 -8.19 -33.49
C CYS A 593 0.99 -6.96 -33.17
N ARG A 594 1.13 -5.84 -33.92
CA ARG A 594 0.29 -4.65 -33.74
C ARG A 594 -0.86 -4.65 -34.72
N ARG A 595 -2.10 -4.54 -34.23
CA ARG A 595 -3.30 -4.50 -35.08
C ARG A 595 -4.22 -3.36 -34.63
N GLY A 596 -4.08 -2.22 -35.31
CA GLY A 596 -4.83 -0.99 -35.02
C GLY A 596 -4.56 -0.48 -33.61
N ALA A 597 -5.60 -0.40 -32.78
CA ALA A 597 -5.49 0.03 -31.38
C ALA A 597 -5.00 -1.06 -30.41
N PHE A 598 -4.65 -2.25 -30.90
CA PHE A 598 -4.28 -3.41 -30.06
C PHE A 598 -2.84 -3.87 -30.28
N LEU A 599 -2.20 -4.28 -29.18
CA LEU A 599 -1.00 -5.11 -29.18
C LEU A 599 -1.44 -6.54 -28.87
N VAL A 600 -1.26 -7.44 -29.83
CA VAL A 600 -1.72 -8.83 -29.76
C VAL A 600 -0.55 -9.74 -29.43
N GLY A 601 -0.63 -10.46 -28.32
CA GLY A 601 0.23 -11.61 -28.03
C GLY A 601 -0.27 -12.84 -28.79
N LEU A 602 0.65 -13.55 -29.46
CA LEU A 602 0.34 -14.75 -30.23
C LEU A 602 0.52 -15.99 -29.34
N GLY A 603 -0.60 -16.47 -28.79
CA GLY A 603 -0.70 -17.67 -27.97
C GLY A 603 -0.22 -17.52 -26.52
N ASP A 604 -0.12 -18.66 -25.84
CA ASP A 604 0.56 -18.78 -24.55
C ASP A 604 2.08 -18.57 -24.74
N PRO A 605 2.80 -17.94 -23.80
CA PRO A 605 4.26 -17.80 -23.90
C PRO A 605 4.97 -19.16 -23.77
N ALA A 606 5.80 -19.48 -24.76
CA ALA A 606 6.65 -20.66 -24.74
C ALA A 606 7.80 -20.48 -23.74
N GLY A 607 8.18 -21.55 -23.04
CA GLY A 607 9.29 -21.56 -22.07
C GLY A 607 8.89 -22.00 -20.66
N SER A 608 9.67 -21.57 -19.67
CA SER A 608 9.45 -21.97 -18.27
C SER A 608 8.23 -21.25 -17.67
N GLU A 609 7.34 -22.00 -17.02
CA GLU A 609 6.04 -21.49 -16.52
C GLU A 609 6.17 -20.25 -15.63
N ASP A 610 7.20 -20.23 -14.77
CA ASP A 610 7.49 -19.10 -13.87
C ASP A 610 7.83 -17.80 -14.63
N ASP A 611 8.41 -17.91 -15.82
CA ASP A 611 8.82 -16.77 -16.67
C ASP A 611 7.75 -16.44 -17.73
N SER A 612 6.92 -17.40 -18.16
CA SER A 612 5.75 -17.16 -19.03
C SER A 612 4.78 -16.16 -18.40
N VAL A 613 4.56 -16.25 -17.08
CA VAL A 613 3.74 -15.27 -16.35
C VAL A 613 4.34 -13.85 -16.45
N SER A 614 5.66 -13.72 -16.29
CA SER A 614 6.35 -12.43 -16.50
C SER A 614 6.16 -11.92 -17.93
N ALA A 615 6.31 -12.78 -18.95
CA ALA A 615 6.13 -12.41 -20.35
C ALA A 615 4.73 -11.85 -20.64
N ILE A 616 3.66 -12.44 -20.06
CA ILE A 616 2.28 -11.93 -20.16
C ILE A 616 2.16 -10.52 -19.57
N TRP A 617 2.66 -10.31 -18.34
CA TRP A 617 2.62 -9.01 -17.68
C TRP A 617 3.49 -7.97 -18.39
N ARG A 618 4.64 -8.35 -18.95
CA ARG A 618 5.52 -7.48 -19.74
C ARG A 618 4.88 -7.08 -21.07
N LEU A 619 4.23 -7.99 -21.80
CA LEU A 619 3.50 -7.63 -23.03
C LEU A 619 2.35 -6.66 -22.74
N ARG A 620 1.63 -6.85 -21.63
CA ARG A 620 0.60 -5.90 -21.19
C ARG A 620 1.18 -4.51 -20.86
N ASP A 621 2.31 -4.46 -20.16
CA ASP A 621 2.99 -3.21 -19.84
C ASP A 621 3.58 -2.52 -21.08
N VAL A 622 3.98 -3.28 -22.11
CA VAL A 622 4.37 -2.75 -23.43
C VAL A 622 3.17 -2.15 -24.15
N ALA A 623 2.01 -2.81 -24.15
CA ALA A 623 0.79 -2.25 -24.74
C ALA A 623 0.46 -0.89 -24.10
N LEU A 624 0.45 -0.83 -22.77
CA LEU A 624 0.22 0.41 -22.01
C LEU A 624 1.31 1.48 -22.26
N GLN A 625 2.55 1.07 -22.54
CA GLN A 625 3.66 1.98 -22.88
C GLN A 625 3.51 2.60 -24.29
N GLU A 626 2.99 1.84 -25.26
CA GLU A 626 2.69 2.34 -26.61
C GLU A 626 1.32 3.04 -26.69
N GLY A 627 0.50 2.98 -25.63
CA GLY A 627 -0.87 3.53 -25.61
C GLY A 627 -1.91 2.60 -26.27
N LEU A 628 -1.53 1.36 -26.56
CA LEU A 628 -2.34 0.31 -27.16
C LEU A 628 -3.07 -0.51 -26.09
N LYS A 629 -4.13 -1.20 -26.51
CA LYS A 629 -4.87 -2.16 -25.69
C LYS A 629 -4.24 -3.56 -25.80
N PRO A 630 -3.97 -4.26 -24.69
CA PRO A 630 -3.47 -5.62 -24.73
C PRO A 630 -4.57 -6.61 -25.14
N ALA A 631 -4.24 -7.57 -26.00
CA ALA A 631 -5.07 -8.72 -26.33
C ALA A 631 -4.19 -9.97 -26.54
N PHE A 632 -4.77 -11.17 -26.42
CA PHE A 632 -4.05 -12.42 -26.65
C PHE A 632 -4.90 -13.38 -27.49
N TRP A 633 -4.32 -13.94 -28.56
CA TRP A 633 -4.98 -14.80 -29.55
C TRP A 633 -4.53 -16.25 -29.42
N GLN A 634 -5.43 -17.23 -29.57
CA GLN A 634 -5.13 -18.67 -29.48
C GLN A 634 -4.43 -19.11 -28.17
N VAL A 635 -4.82 -18.53 -27.03
CA VAL A 635 -4.29 -18.91 -25.71
C VAL A 635 -4.93 -20.19 -25.18
N GLY A 636 -4.16 -20.98 -24.43
CA GLY A 636 -4.63 -22.22 -23.82
C GLY A 636 -5.43 -21.98 -22.54
N ASN A 637 -5.99 -23.05 -21.97
CA ASN A 637 -6.69 -22.98 -20.68
C ASN A 637 -5.75 -22.81 -19.46
N THR A 638 -4.43 -22.82 -19.67
CA THR A 638 -3.40 -22.73 -18.62
C THR A 638 -3.41 -21.39 -17.92
N PHE A 639 -3.35 -20.29 -18.69
CA PHE A 639 -3.17 -18.93 -18.16
C PHE A 639 -4.45 -18.09 -18.14
N VAL A 640 -5.62 -18.68 -18.46
CA VAL A 640 -6.97 -18.06 -18.42
C VAL A 640 -7.23 -17.19 -17.19
N ARG A 641 -6.80 -17.62 -16.01
CA ARG A 641 -6.97 -16.85 -14.76
C ARG A 641 -6.07 -15.62 -14.66
N ILE A 642 -4.88 -15.68 -15.25
CA ILE A 642 -3.93 -14.55 -15.29
C ILE A 642 -4.44 -13.50 -16.29
N TYR A 643 -5.03 -13.92 -17.41
CA TYR A 643 -5.72 -13.02 -18.34
C TYR A 643 -6.91 -12.29 -17.68
N ASP A 644 -7.71 -12.99 -16.87
CA ASP A 644 -8.77 -12.40 -16.03
C ASP A 644 -8.22 -11.39 -14.99
N ASP A 645 -7.16 -11.75 -14.25
CA ASP A 645 -6.51 -10.87 -13.27
C ASP A 645 -5.86 -9.61 -13.87
N ILE A 646 -5.42 -9.63 -15.15
CA ILE A 646 -4.99 -8.42 -15.87
C ILE A 646 -6.13 -7.64 -16.53
N GLY A 647 -7.40 -8.04 -16.33
CA GLY A 647 -8.59 -7.33 -16.76
C GLY A 647 -9.08 -7.67 -18.18
N LEU A 648 -8.77 -8.86 -18.69
CA LEU A 648 -9.21 -9.34 -20.01
C LEU A 648 -10.29 -10.41 -19.87
N ASN A 649 -11.42 -10.21 -20.55
CA ASN A 649 -12.45 -11.23 -20.69
C ASN A 649 -11.96 -12.33 -21.64
N VAL A 650 -12.15 -13.58 -21.22
CA VAL A 650 -11.78 -14.78 -21.99
C VAL A 650 -12.97 -15.30 -22.79
N TRP A 651 -12.78 -15.50 -24.09
CA TRP A 651 -13.77 -16.00 -25.05
C TRP A 651 -13.28 -17.30 -25.71
N PRO A 652 -14.05 -18.40 -25.71
CA PRO A 652 -13.64 -19.63 -26.37
C PRO A 652 -13.68 -19.49 -27.91
N LEU A 653 -12.67 -20.03 -28.59
CA LEU A 653 -12.61 -20.06 -30.06
C LEU A 653 -13.28 -21.34 -30.58
N GLU A 654 -14.54 -21.23 -30.99
CA GLU A 654 -15.31 -22.34 -31.59
C GLU A 654 -14.56 -22.97 -32.78
N GLY A 655 -14.53 -24.30 -32.83
CA GLY A 655 -13.80 -25.08 -33.84
C GLY A 655 -12.33 -25.36 -33.50
N SER A 656 -11.76 -24.68 -32.51
CA SER A 656 -10.40 -24.96 -32.00
C SER A 656 -10.39 -25.99 -30.87
N ASN A 657 -9.21 -26.59 -30.61
CA ASN A 657 -9.04 -27.68 -29.64
C ASN A 657 -8.95 -27.16 -28.18
N GLY A 658 -9.90 -26.32 -27.77
CA GLY A 658 -9.96 -25.69 -26.45
C GLY A 658 -9.11 -24.43 -26.27
N LEU A 659 -8.85 -23.69 -27.36
CA LEU A 659 -8.16 -22.40 -27.33
C LEU A 659 -9.14 -21.24 -27.11
N ASN A 660 -8.63 -20.10 -26.65
CA ASN A 660 -9.40 -18.91 -26.32
C ASN A 660 -8.79 -17.64 -26.94
N PHE A 661 -9.57 -16.56 -26.91
CA PHE A 661 -9.16 -15.18 -27.20
C PHE A 661 -9.43 -14.31 -25.96
N CYS A 662 -8.46 -13.50 -25.56
CA CYS A 662 -8.55 -12.64 -24.38
C CYS A 662 -8.49 -11.16 -24.79
N CYS A 663 -9.51 -10.38 -24.41
CA CYS A 663 -9.61 -8.96 -24.79
C CYS A 663 -10.26 -8.08 -23.69
N PRO A 664 -10.05 -6.75 -23.69
CA PRO A 664 -10.65 -5.87 -22.71
C PRO A 664 -12.18 -5.84 -22.77
N ALA A 665 -12.83 -5.74 -21.61
CA ALA A 665 -14.29 -5.82 -21.49
C ALA A 665 -15.07 -4.68 -22.20
N ASP A 666 -14.42 -3.57 -22.52
CA ASP A 666 -15.06 -2.41 -23.17
C ASP A 666 -15.25 -2.58 -24.69
N ASP A 667 -14.54 -3.51 -25.35
CA ASP A 667 -14.44 -3.62 -26.82
C ASP A 667 -15.17 -4.83 -27.41
N ILE A 668 -16.24 -5.30 -26.76
CA ILE A 668 -17.00 -6.52 -27.12
C ILE A 668 -17.38 -6.55 -28.62
N ALA A 669 -17.77 -5.41 -29.19
CA ALA A 669 -18.18 -5.30 -30.60
C ALA A 669 -17.03 -5.52 -31.60
N LEU A 670 -15.78 -5.37 -31.18
CA LEU A 670 -14.59 -5.64 -32.00
C LEU A 670 -14.17 -7.11 -31.87
N ALA A 671 -14.24 -7.67 -30.66
CA ALA A 671 -14.08 -9.12 -30.44
C ALA A 671 -15.07 -9.94 -31.28
N SER A 672 -16.35 -9.54 -31.33
CA SER A 672 -17.35 -10.21 -32.17
C SER A 672 -17.08 -10.12 -33.68
N ARG A 673 -16.36 -9.08 -34.14
CA ARG A 673 -15.96 -8.96 -35.56
C ARG A 673 -14.79 -9.86 -35.92
N VAL A 674 -13.78 -9.97 -35.04
CA VAL A 674 -12.63 -10.88 -35.24
C VAL A 674 -13.07 -12.35 -35.18
N ILE A 675 -14.00 -12.69 -34.27
CA ILE A 675 -14.60 -14.04 -34.23
C ILE A 675 -15.45 -14.31 -35.48
N ALA A 676 -16.09 -13.28 -36.06
CA ALA A 676 -16.85 -13.43 -37.30
C ALA A 676 -15.98 -13.61 -38.55
N SER A 677 -14.83 -12.91 -38.68
CA SER A 677 -13.90 -13.14 -39.79
C SER A 677 -13.25 -14.51 -39.72
N TYR A 678 -12.86 -14.96 -38.52
CA TYR A 678 -12.34 -16.31 -38.29
C TYR A 678 -13.32 -17.41 -38.72
N LYS A 679 -14.64 -17.19 -38.56
CA LYS A 679 -15.69 -18.08 -39.08
C LYS A 679 -15.90 -18.02 -40.60
N GLY A 680 -15.38 -17.00 -41.28
CA GLY A 680 -15.45 -16.85 -42.74
C GLY A 680 -14.40 -17.63 -43.51
N GLY A 681 -13.31 -18.05 -42.85
CA GLY A 681 -12.16 -18.71 -43.46
C GLY A 681 -11.01 -17.76 -43.83
N ASP A 682 -11.23 -16.44 -43.75
CA ASP A 682 -10.17 -15.45 -43.92
C ASP A 682 -9.28 -15.41 -42.67
N ALA A 683 -7.99 -15.70 -42.85
CA ALA A 683 -6.99 -15.69 -41.77
C ALA A 683 -6.53 -14.28 -41.35
N GLU A 684 -6.97 -13.23 -42.05
CA GLU A 684 -6.66 -11.84 -41.72
C GLU A 684 -7.74 -11.18 -40.83
N PRO A 685 -7.36 -10.41 -39.79
CA PRO A 685 -8.31 -9.62 -39.02
C PRO A 685 -8.81 -8.42 -39.85
N PRO A 686 -10.12 -8.10 -39.82
CA PRO A 686 -10.69 -7.07 -40.68
C PRO A 686 -10.12 -5.68 -40.36
N VAL A 687 -9.49 -5.07 -41.37
CA VAL A 687 -8.92 -3.72 -41.29
C VAL A 687 -10.03 -2.71 -40.93
N PRO A 688 -9.92 -1.95 -39.83
CA PRO A 688 -10.81 -0.83 -39.56
C PRO A 688 -10.48 0.31 -40.52
N ALA A 689 -11.45 0.72 -41.34
CA ALA A 689 -11.33 1.92 -42.16
C ALA A 689 -11.29 3.17 -41.27
N SER A 690 -10.22 3.96 -41.45
CA SER A 690 -9.98 5.37 -41.06
C SER A 690 -10.80 5.95 -39.89
#